data_AF-A0A1A2DK29-F1
#
_entry.id   AF-A0A1A2DK29-F1
#
_cell.length_a   1.000
_cell.length_b   1.000
_cell.length_c   1.000
_cell.angle_alpha   90.00
_cell.angle_beta   90.00
_cell.angle_gamma   90.00
#
_symmetry.space_group_name_H-M   'P 1'
#
loop_
_entity.id
_entity.type
_entity.pdbx_description
1 polymer ?
#
loop_
_entity_poly.entity_id
_entity_poly.type
_entity_poly.pdbx_seq_one_letter_code
_entity_poly.pdbx_strand_id
1 'polypeptide(L)'
;MEVVEVLATAKLLEWEVLRDICDAGAVARLEHRGLIQMLADGSHTLAHLNDPVIGEVALRHAGVVRSRHLNGRLAQGLQKHSQAGPRRARSPDLRSRTRLAQFMVRSDLDPDLNVVIEAAADALAMSDIALAEELSRFAVDRDAGLPAAMVLAEAISWRGRADEAEIVLVDAKPDDANESLIVQWMCRRAANLFFDCGHIEQARALLADAKHRARCGESASLVTAIESAFAFFTGDVATAIERGLPLCAIGQPSSTVLWAITPTTWALALVGRTREVQEIADQGEATTHGRLGPYRFVSGLAEVAALTAAGEYPAAERVCQRYAAMTAGLPEADAMVQAMLGLVHLARGALPAARAVLHDSTSVLSHEFPAGLLLLVAAWWTQAEGAHSDGAAAAAALASAERAYGPHVAVFLPELELARAWERASVGETAAARTHAVQAAQIAENGGMHAIELQARHTAVRFGDSSHATRLEKLATILNTPLAEAIAGHARALARQDGDLLDAAARRFVELGALALAADASAQAAGEHARLDDRGKEVESSIWAYRLAGQCGLRTPAFEAAARPLPFSGRERQIAMLVVAGLSNRQIGDRLFISVRTVEGHLYRIFAKLGITNRDQLIDLINRDESDLHASPGQGDEAFNDKPHDRHAAG
;
A
#
# COMPACT_ATOMS: atom_id res chain seq x y z
N MET A 1 -27.70 18.83 -32.06
CA MET A 1 -27.39 17.39 -32.02
C MET A 1 -25.91 17.14 -32.24
N GLU A 2 -25.32 17.57 -33.36
CA GLU A 2 -23.89 17.32 -33.65
C GLU A 2 -22.90 17.72 -32.53
N VAL A 3 -23.01 18.92 -31.95
CA VAL A 3 -22.14 19.33 -30.81
C VAL A 3 -22.30 18.40 -29.60
N VAL A 4 -23.52 17.95 -29.33
CA VAL A 4 -23.81 17.02 -28.23
C VAL A 4 -23.24 15.64 -28.55
N GLU A 5 -23.36 15.16 -29.78
CA GLU A 5 -22.75 13.90 -30.22
C GLU A 5 -21.22 13.94 -30.11
N VAL A 6 -20.59 15.02 -30.58
CA VAL A 6 -19.14 15.22 -30.52
C VAL A 6 -18.64 15.25 -29.08
N LEU A 7 -19.30 16.02 -28.20
CA LEU A 7 -18.92 16.08 -26.78
C LEU A 7 -19.28 14.80 -26.03
N ALA A 8 -20.31 14.07 -26.43
CA ALA A 8 -20.62 12.76 -25.88
C ALA A 8 -19.55 11.72 -26.25
N THR A 9 -19.06 11.76 -27.50
CA THR A 9 -17.98 10.89 -27.96
C THR A 9 -16.65 11.26 -27.31
N ALA A 10 -16.32 12.55 -27.19
CA ALA A 10 -15.05 13.01 -26.63
C ALA A 10 -15.02 13.04 -25.09
N LYS A 11 -16.18 13.09 -24.43
CA LYS A 11 -16.42 13.42 -23.01
C LYS A 11 -15.94 14.80 -22.57
N LEU A 12 -14.72 15.18 -22.94
CA LEU A 12 -14.06 16.43 -22.63
C LEU A 12 -13.16 16.81 -23.81
N LEU A 13 -13.33 18.00 -24.38
CA LEU A 13 -12.63 18.43 -25.59
C LEU A 13 -12.16 19.89 -25.49
N GLU A 14 -10.96 20.19 -25.98
CA GLU A 14 -10.49 21.57 -26.08
C GLU A 14 -11.36 22.41 -27.02
N TRP A 15 -11.59 23.67 -26.64
CA TRP A 15 -12.39 24.62 -27.42
C TRP A 15 -11.90 24.78 -28.86
N GLU A 16 -10.58 24.83 -29.07
CA GLU A 16 -10.01 24.99 -30.41
C GLU A 16 -10.36 23.80 -31.31
N VAL A 17 -10.24 22.58 -30.77
CA VAL A 17 -10.61 21.34 -31.47
C VAL A 17 -12.12 21.26 -31.69
N LEU A 18 -12.93 21.65 -30.71
CA LEU A 18 -14.38 21.67 -30.83
C LEU A 18 -14.85 22.65 -31.91
N ARG A 19 -14.26 23.84 -31.98
CA ARG A 19 -14.58 24.89 -32.98
C ARG A 19 -14.20 24.47 -34.39
N ASP A 20 -13.14 23.70 -34.55
CA ASP A 20 -12.74 23.16 -35.85
C ASP A 20 -13.70 22.07 -36.36
N ILE A 21 -14.35 21.35 -35.45
CA ILE A 21 -15.27 20.27 -35.78
C ILE A 21 -16.71 20.78 -35.88
N CYS A 22 -17.13 21.74 -35.04
CA CYS A 22 -18.51 22.18 -34.89
C CYS A 22 -18.70 23.69 -35.13
N ASP A 23 -19.91 24.08 -35.55
CA ASP A 23 -20.30 25.49 -35.67
C ASP A 23 -20.25 26.21 -34.30
N ALA A 24 -19.44 27.27 -34.19
CA ALA A 24 -19.27 28.04 -32.96
C ALA A 24 -20.59 28.64 -32.44
N GLY A 25 -21.50 29.03 -33.35
CA GLY A 25 -22.82 29.53 -32.99
C GLY A 25 -23.70 28.46 -32.33
N ALA A 26 -23.57 27.19 -32.76
CA ALA A 26 -24.25 26.06 -32.13
C ALA A 26 -23.70 25.76 -30.74
N VAL A 27 -22.38 25.86 -30.54
CA VAL A 27 -21.76 25.68 -29.23
C VAL A 27 -22.24 26.75 -28.24
N ALA A 28 -22.16 28.03 -28.62
CA ALA A 28 -22.62 29.15 -27.78
C ALA A 28 -24.12 29.03 -27.38
N ARG A 29 -24.98 28.55 -28.29
CA ARG A 29 -26.39 28.30 -27.97
C ARG A 29 -26.59 27.19 -26.94
N LEU A 30 -25.76 26.14 -26.96
CA LEU A 30 -25.83 25.04 -26.01
C LEU A 30 -25.26 25.42 -24.65
N GLU A 31 -24.20 26.23 -24.62
CA GLU A 31 -23.63 26.79 -23.39
C GLU A 31 -24.64 27.71 -22.70
N HIS A 32 -25.25 28.63 -23.45
CA HIS A 32 -26.28 29.53 -22.92
C HIS A 32 -27.51 28.78 -22.39
N ARG A 33 -27.80 27.59 -22.93
CA ARG A 33 -28.89 26.71 -22.46
C ARG A 33 -28.46 25.79 -21.31
N GLY A 34 -27.22 25.88 -20.83
CA GLY A 34 -26.71 25.07 -19.73
C GLY A 34 -26.54 23.58 -20.06
N LEU A 35 -26.45 23.21 -21.33
CA LEU A 35 -26.25 21.80 -21.74
C LEU A 35 -24.77 21.40 -21.81
N ILE A 36 -23.90 22.38 -21.99
CA ILE A 36 -22.45 22.22 -21.96
C ILE A 36 -21.87 23.25 -21.00
N GLN A 37 -20.70 22.94 -20.45
CA GLN A 37 -19.93 23.85 -19.61
C GLN A 37 -18.51 23.98 -20.17
N MET A 38 -18.02 25.21 -20.10
CA MET A 38 -16.65 25.57 -20.43
C MET A 38 -15.86 25.70 -19.13
N LEU A 39 -14.81 24.90 -18.99
CA LEU A 39 -13.89 24.90 -17.86
C LEU A 39 -12.57 25.55 -18.32
N ALA A 40 -12.08 26.52 -17.55
CA ALA A 40 -10.74 27.05 -17.73
C ALA A 40 -9.74 26.16 -16.98
N ASP A 41 -8.81 25.53 -17.71
CA ASP A 41 -7.76 24.67 -17.15
C ASP A 41 -6.39 25.31 -17.38
N GLY A 42 -6.14 26.42 -16.69
CA GLY A 42 -4.87 27.17 -16.65
C GLY A 42 -4.36 27.76 -17.98
N SER A 43 -4.17 26.90 -18.98
CA SER A 43 -3.66 27.18 -20.33
C SER A 43 -4.69 26.90 -21.43
N HIS A 44 -5.75 26.12 -21.16
CA HIS A 44 -6.75 25.70 -22.15
C HIS A 44 -8.19 25.97 -21.69
N THR A 45 -9.12 26.06 -22.65
CA THR A 45 -10.57 26.05 -22.37
C THR A 45 -11.13 24.70 -22.80
N LEU A 46 -11.68 23.95 -21.85
CA LEU A 46 -12.22 22.60 -22.06
C LEU A 46 -13.75 22.62 -22.04
N ALA A 47 -14.36 21.92 -22.99
CA ALA A 47 -15.80 21.77 -23.12
C ALA A 47 -16.22 20.35 -22.72
N HIS A 48 -17.27 20.22 -21.90
CA HIS A 48 -17.92 18.95 -21.61
C HIS A 48 -19.45 19.11 -21.53
N LEU A 49 -20.16 17.98 -21.57
CA LEU A 49 -21.60 17.93 -21.29
C LEU A 49 -21.85 18.01 -19.78
N ASN A 50 -22.88 18.75 -19.38
CA ASN A 50 -23.25 18.87 -17.97
C ASN A 50 -23.93 17.62 -17.42
N ASP A 51 -24.64 16.89 -18.28
CA ASP A 51 -25.38 15.69 -17.91
C ASP A 51 -24.87 14.48 -18.73
N PRO A 52 -24.25 13.48 -18.07
CA PRO A 52 -23.81 12.24 -18.71
C PRO A 52 -24.93 11.48 -19.42
N VAL A 53 -26.17 11.55 -18.93
CA VAL A 53 -27.33 10.84 -19.50
C VAL A 53 -27.65 11.36 -20.90
N ILE A 54 -27.54 12.68 -21.10
CA ILE A 54 -27.72 13.30 -22.43
C ILE A 54 -26.68 12.76 -23.41
N GLY A 55 -25.44 12.59 -22.95
CA GLY A 55 -24.37 11.99 -23.73
C GLY A 55 -24.66 10.55 -24.13
N GLU A 56 -25.10 9.71 -23.20
CA GLU A 56 -25.46 8.32 -23.49
C GLU A 56 -26.59 8.20 -24.51
N VAL A 57 -27.64 9.02 -24.35
CA VAL A 57 -28.78 9.04 -25.29
C VAL A 57 -28.32 9.48 -26.68
N ALA A 58 -27.44 10.48 -26.77
CA ALA A 58 -26.88 10.94 -28.04
C ALA A 58 -26.05 9.85 -28.74
N LEU A 59 -25.19 9.14 -28.00
CA LEU A 59 -24.39 8.03 -28.54
C LEU A 59 -25.27 6.87 -29.03
N ARG A 60 -26.34 6.52 -28.30
CA ARG A 60 -27.31 5.49 -28.73
C ARG A 60 -28.04 5.89 -30.02
N HIS A 61 -28.40 7.17 -30.16
CA HIS A 61 -29.09 7.68 -31.37
C HIS A 61 -28.18 7.79 -32.59
N ALA A 62 -26.89 8.12 -32.40
CA ALA A 62 -25.94 8.24 -33.50
C ALA A 62 -25.80 6.94 -34.30
N GLY A 63 -25.79 5.79 -33.62
CA GLY A 63 -25.56 4.48 -34.26
C GLY A 63 -24.11 4.29 -34.71
N VAL A 64 -23.76 3.05 -35.10
CA VAL A 64 -22.35 2.64 -35.30
C VAL A 64 -21.62 3.46 -36.37
N VAL A 65 -22.24 3.68 -37.53
CA VAL A 65 -21.61 4.38 -38.67
C VAL A 65 -21.33 5.84 -38.33
N ARG A 66 -22.29 6.54 -37.71
CA ARG A 66 -22.11 7.94 -37.28
C ARG A 66 -21.00 8.04 -36.24
N SER A 67 -20.97 7.14 -35.26
CA SER A 67 -19.92 7.10 -34.24
C SER A 67 -18.53 6.92 -34.85
N ARG A 68 -18.36 6.01 -35.82
CA ARG A 68 -17.08 5.82 -36.52
C ARG A 68 -16.64 7.06 -37.29
N HIS A 69 -17.59 7.74 -37.95
CA HIS A 69 -17.31 9.01 -38.63
C HIS A 69 -16.93 10.14 -37.65
N LEU A 70 -17.63 10.25 -36.51
CA LEU A 70 -17.32 11.24 -35.48
C LEU A 70 -15.93 11.01 -34.86
N ASN A 71 -15.58 9.76 -34.57
CA ASN A 71 -14.24 9.38 -34.13
C ASN A 71 -13.17 9.81 -35.15
N GLY A 72 -13.41 9.60 -36.45
CA GLY A 72 -12.48 10.04 -37.50
C GLY A 72 -12.28 11.56 -37.52
N ARG A 73 -13.35 12.34 -37.37
CA ARG A 73 -13.27 13.80 -37.29
C ARG A 73 -12.54 14.28 -36.04
N LEU A 74 -12.78 13.65 -34.90
CA LEU A 74 -12.08 13.93 -33.65
C LEU A 74 -10.57 13.64 -33.75
N ALA A 75 -10.20 12.50 -34.32
CA ALA A 75 -8.81 12.13 -34.56
C ALA A 75 -8.09 13.16 -35.45
N GLN A 76 -8.70 13.52 -36.59
CA GLN A 76 -8.16 14.53 -37.49
C GLN A 76 -8.05 15.92 -36.83
N GLY A 77 -9.03 16.30 -36.03
CA GLY A 77 -9.03 17.55 -35.28
C GLY A 77 -7.87 17.63 -34.28
N LEU A 78 -7.68 16.59 -33.47
CA LEU A 78 -6.58 16.50 -32.50
C LEU A 78 -5.21 16.46 -33.18
N GLN A 79 -5.07 15.71 -34.28
CA GLN A 79 -3.81 15.62 -35.01
C GLN A 79 -3.37 16.97 -35.57
N LYS A 80 -4.30 17.78 -36.09
CA LYS A 80 -4.02 19.15 -36.57
C LYS A 80 -3.53 20.07 -35.46
N HIS A 81 -4.17 20.04 -34.29
CA HIS A 81 -3.79 20.93 -33.18
C HIS A 81 -2.45 20.53 -32.54
N SER A 82 -2.16 19.23 -32.46
CA SER A 82 -0.87 18.71 -32.01
C SER A 82 0.31 19.20 -32.88
N GLN A 83 0.08 19.43 -34.18
CA GLN A 83 1.09 19.93 -35.12
C GLN A 83 1.24 21.46 -35.13
N ALA A 84 0.25 22.21 -34.64
CA ALA A 84 0.19 23.68 -34.76
C ALA A 84 0.73 24.48 -33.55
N GLY A 85 1.00 23.83 -32.41
CA GLY A 85 1.43 24.49 -31.17
C GLY A 85 2.90 25.00 -31.13
N PRO A 86 3.22 26.01 -30.30
CA PRO A 86 4.59 26.54 -30.18
C PRO A 86 5.58 25.49 -29.65
N ARG A 87 6.73 25.34 -30.35
CA ARG A 87 7.77 24.31 -30.15
C ARG A 87 8.44 24.22 -28.76
N ARG A 88 8.11 25.09 -27.79
CA ARG A 88 8.82 25.21 -26.49
C ARG A 88 8.26 24.37 -25.34
N ALA A 89 7.14 23.66 -25.50
CA ALA A 89 6.57 22.75 -24.50
C ALA A 89 6.47 21.30 -25.04
N ARG A 90 7.49 20.83 -25.75
CA ARG A 90 7.52 19.49 -26.38
C ARG A 90 7.83 18.38 -25.35
N SER A 91 6.85 18.04 -24.55
CA SER A 91 6.53 16.63 -24.31
C SER A 91 5.08 16.47 -24.80
N PRO A 92 4.78 15.55 -25.74
CA PRO A 92 3.38 15.31 -26.10
C PRO A 92 2.64 14.94 -24.81
N ASP A 93 1.56 15.65 -24.53
CA ASP A 93 0.66 15.27 -23.44
C ASP A 93 0.23 13.82 -23.68
N LEU A 94 0.68 12.90 -22.80
CA LEU A 94 0.46 11.46 -22.91
C LEU A 94 -1.04 11.17 -23.15
N ARG A 95 -1.89 11.89 -22.41
CA ARG A 95 -3.36 11.78 -22.49
C ARG A 95 -3.88 12.17 -23.87
N SER A 96 -3.34 13.24 -24.46
CA SER A 96 -3.71 13.67 -25.81
C SER A 96 -3.36 12.64 -26.88
N ARG A 97 -2.18 12.00 -26.79
CA ARG A 97 -1.79 10.93 -27.74
C ARG A 97 -2.66 9.68 -27.56
N THR A 98 -2.90 9.27 -26.32
CA THR A 98 -3.77 8.14 -25.99
C THR A 98 -5.20 8.37 -26.49
N ARG A 99 -5.76 9.57 -26.32
CA ARG A 99 -7.08 9.94 -26.87
C ARG A 99 -7.11 9.94 -28.39
N LEU A 100 -6.08 10.49 -29.04
CA LEU A 100 -5.96 10.47 -30.50
C LEU A 100 -6.02 9.03 -31.03
N ALA A 101 -5.25 8.12 -30.45
CA ALA A 101 -5.24 6.71 -30.86
C ALA A 101 -6.60 6.02 -30.62
N GLN A 102 -7.27 6.27 -29.50
CA GLN A 102 -8.62 5.76 -29.24
C GLN A 102 -9.61 6.16 -30.34
N PHE A 103 -9.59 7.42 -30.76
CA PHE A 103 -10.44 7.88 -31.85
C PHE A 103 -10.03 7.26 -33.19
N MET A 104 -8.73 7.14 -33.48
CA MET A 104 -8.24 6.51 -34.71
C MET A 104 -8.71 5.05 -34.82
N VAL A 105 -8.48 4.24 -33.79
CA VAL A 105 -8.85 2.81 -33.72
C VAL A 105 -10.35 2.59 -33.87
N ARG A 106 -11.16 3.52 -33.37
CA ARG A 106 -12.63 3.46 -33.43
C ARG A 106 -13.23 4.20 -34.64
N SER A 107 -12.40 4.61 -35.60
CA SER A 107 -12.82 5.31 -36.81
C SER A 107 -12.70 4.46 -38.08
N ASP A 108 -13.14 5.01 -39.21
CA ASP A 108 -12.92 4.46 -40.56
C ASP A 108 -11.64 4.98 -41.24
N LEU A 109 -10.79 5.69 -40.51
CA LEU A 109 -9.50 6.15 -41.02
C LEU A 109 -8.52 4.98 -41.15
N ASP A 110 -7.55 5.13 -42.06
CA ASP A 110 -6.35 4.29 -42.04
C ASP A 110 -5.44 4.79 -40.89
N PRO A 111 -5.26 4.01 -39.81
CA PRO A 111 -4.59 4.47 -38.62
C PRO A 111 -3.07 4.44 -38.80
N ASP A 112 -2.39 5.51 -38.39
CA ASP A 112 -0.94 5.49 -38.18
C ASP A 112 -0.61 4.55 -37.01
N LEU A 113 -0.14 3.35 -37.32
CA LEU A 113 0.15 2.30 -36.35
C LEU A 113 1.27 2.70 -35.38
N ASN A 114 2.21 3.57 -35.77
CA ASN A 114 3.24 4.05 -34.85
C ASN A 114 2.64 4.93 -33.75
N VAL A 115 1.69 5.79 -34.10
CA VAL A 115 0.96 6.61 -33.11
C VAL A 115 0.16 5.72 -32.17
N VAL A 116 -0.45 4.64 -32.68
CA VAL A 116 -1.19 3.68 -31.86
C VAL A 116 -0.27 2.93 -30.88
N ILE A 117 0.92 2.49 -31.33
CA ILE A 117 1.91 1.83 -30.47
C ILE A 117 2.43 2.78 -29.40
N GLU A 118 2.80 4.01 -29.76
CA GLU A 118 3.24 5.03 -28.80
C GLU A 118 2.15 5.34 -27.78
N ALA A 119 0.88 5.45 -28.23
CA ALA A 119 -0.26 5.66 -27.35
C ALA A 119 -0.53 4.49 -26.41
N ALA A 120 -0.29 3.25 -26.85
CA ALA A 120 -0.39 2.06 -26.02
C ALA A 120 0.70 2.04 -24.93
N ALA A 121 1.93 2.40 -25.28
CA ALA A 121 3.02 2.57 -24.31
C ALA A 121 2.75 3.71 -23.32
N ASP A 122 2.15 4.82 -23.79
CA ASP A 122 1.72 5.93 -22.93
C ASP A 122 0.61 5.50 -21.96
N ALA A 123 -0.34 4.67 -22.42
CA ALA A 123 -1.39 4.10 -21.57
C ALA A 123 -0.80 3.22 -20.46
N LEU A 124 0.17 2.35 -20.78
CA LEU A 124 0.94 1.60 -19.76
C LEU A 124 1.65 2.54 -18.80
N ALA A 125 2.32 3.57 -19.31
CA ALA A 125 3.01 4.55 -18.47
C ALA A 125 2.06 5.26 -17.50
N MET A 126 0.77 5.42 -17.85
CA MET A 126 -0.29 5.95 -17.00
C MET A 126 -1.04 4.90 -16.17
N SER A 127 -0.62 3.63 -16.22
CA SER A 127 -1.26 2.50 -15.55
C SER A 127 -2.67 2.15 -16.05
N ASP A 128 -3.07 2.62 -17.24
CA ASP A 128 -4.31 2.20 -17.91
C ASP A 128 -4.02 0.93 -18.74
N ILE A 129 -3.94 -0.21 -18.04
CA ILE A 129 -3.52 -1.49 -18.61
C ILE A 129 -4.54 -2.00 -19.64
N ALA A 130 -5.84 -1.81 -19.37
CA ALA A 130 -6.91 -2.22 -20.27
C ALA A 130 -6.84 -1.49 -21.61
N LEU A 131 -6.61 -0.17 -21.59
CA LEU A 131 -6.46 0.60 -22.81
C LEU A 131 -5.17 0.27 -23.56
N ALA A 132 -4.07 0.06 -22.83
CA ALA A 132 -2.82 -0.36 -23.44
C ALA A 132 -2.99 -1.67 -24.21
N GLU A 133 -3.69 -2.65 -23.63
CA GLU A 133 -4.01 -3.91 -24.30
C GLU A 133 -4.93 -3.71 -25.52
N GLU A 134 -5.98 -2.88 -25.41
CA GLU A 134 -6.88 -2.58 -26.54
C GLU A 134 -6.08 -2.02 -27.75
N LEU A 135 -5.26 -1.00 -27.51
CA LEU A 135 -4.51 -0.32 -28.56
C LEU A 135 -3.39 -1.20 -29.14
N SER A 136 -2.64 -1.88 -28.29
CA SER A 136 -1.54 -2.75 -28.75
C SER A 136 -2.04 -4.00 -29.46
N ARG A 137 -3.16 -4.60 -29.03
CA ARG A 137 -3.80 -5.72 -29.75
C ARG A 137 -4.27 -5.28 -31.13
N PHE A 138 -4.90 -4.12 -31.24
CA PHE A 138 -5.29 -3.56 -32.54
C PHE A 138 -4.10 -3.41 -33.50
N ALA A 139 -2.93 -3.03 -32.99
CA ALA A 139 -1.72 -2.89 -33.78
C ALA A 139 -1.13 -4.26 -34.17
N VAL A 140 -1.12 -5.24 -33.26
CA VAL A 140 -0.68 -6.62 -33.54
C VAL A 140 -1.57 -7.29 -34.59
N ASP A 141 -2.90 -7.13 -34.51
CA ASP A 141 -3.87 -7.65 -35.49
C ASP A 141 -3.66 -7.08 -36.92
N ARG A 142 -2.84 -6.03 -37.06
CA ARG A 142 -2.48 -5.37 -38.33
C ARG A 142 -1.00 -5.54 -38.68
N ASP A 143 -0.33 -6.51 -38.09
CA ASP A 143 1.07 -6.84 -38.36
C ASP A 143 2.03 -5.66 -38.12
N ALA A 144 1.77 -4.83 -37.10
CA ALA A 144 2.61 -3.68 -36.77
C ALA A 144 4.00 -4.05 -36.18
N GLY A 145 4.33 -5.35 -36.17
CA GLY A 145 5.65 -5.87 -35.85
C GLY A 145 5.97 -5.98 -34.36
N LEU A 146 7.26 -6.21 -34.09
CA LEU A 146 7.78 -6.53 -32.77
C LEU A 146 7.50 -5.47 -31.67
N PRO A 147 7.59 -4.14 -31.94
CA PRO A 147 7.27 -3.14 -30.91
C PRO A 147 5.82 -3.24 -30.39
N ALA A 148 4.85 -3.51 -31.27
CA ALA A 148 3.46 -3.69 -30.86
C ALA A 148 3.28 -4.93 -29.99
N ALA A 149 3.93 -6.05 -30.38
CA ALA A 149 3.89 -7.30 -29.63
C ALA A 149 4.50 -7.16 -28.22
N MET A 150 5.59 -6.41 -28.07
CA MET A 150 6.21 -6.18 -26.75
C MET A 150 5.29 -5.39 -25.80
N VAL A 151 4.64 -4.34 -26.29
CA VAL A 151 3.68 -3.53 -25.50
C VAL A 151 2.44 -4.38 -25.15
N LEU A 152 1.94 -5.17 -26.10
CA LEU A 152 0.81 -6.07 -25.86
C LEU A 152 1.14 -7.12 -24.80
N ALA A 153 2.29 -7.78 -24.92
CA ALA A 153 2.72 -8.79 -23.98
C ALA A 153 2.89 -8.21 -22.57
N GLU A 154 3.41 -6.98 -22.44
CA GLU A 154 3.47 -6.28 -21.16
C GLU A 154 2.08 -6.06 -20.55
N ALA A 155 1.13 -5.54 -21.33
CA ALA A 155 -0.22 -5.29 -20.84
C ALA A 155 -0.95 -6.59 -20.43
N ILE A 156 -0.77 -7.66 -21.20
CA ILE A 156 -1.35 -8.98 -20.91
C ILE A 156 -0.72 -9.61 -19.66
N SER A 157 0.61 -9.52 -19.51
CA SER A 157 1.35 -10.01 -18.33
C SER A 157 0.88 -9.32 -17.05
N TRP A 158 0.74 -7.99 -17.07
CA TRP A 158 0.19 -7.23 -15.93
C TRP A 158 -1.23 -7.63 -15.55
N ARG A 159 -1.99 -8.22 -16.47
CA ARG A 159 -3.33 -8.78 -16.22
C ARG A 159 -3.33 -10.25 -15.78
N GLY A 160 -2.17 -10.82 -15.47
CA GLY A 160 -2.03 -12.20 -15.00
C GLY A 160 -2.19 -13.27 -16.08
N ARG A 161 -2.17 -12.91 -17.37
CA ARG A 161 -2.31 -13.87 -18.49
C ARG A 161 -0.96 -14.24 -19.12
N ALA A 162 -0.08 -14.79 -18.29
CA ALA A 162 1.31 -15.14 -18.61
C ALA A 162 1.48 -15.92 -19.92
N ASP A 163 0.66 -16.97 -20.10
CA ASP A 163 0.75 -17.87 -21.24
C ASP A 163 0.34 -17.18 -22.55
N GLU A 164 -0.68 -16.30 -22.50
CA GLU A 164 -1.08 -15.49 -23.65
C GLU A 164 0.02 -14.49 -24.03
N ALA A 165 0.66 -13.85 -23.04
CA ALA A 165 1.78 -12.95 -23.27
C ALA A 165 2.98 -13.69 -23.90
N GLU A 166 3.27 -14.91 -23.45
CA GLU A 166 4.36 -15.72 -24.01
C GLU A 166 4.08 -16.12 -25.46
N ILE A 167 2.84 -16.50 -25.78
CA ILE A 167 2.43 -16.81 -27.17
C ILE A 167 2.66 -15.60 -28.07
N VAL A 168 2.20 -14.41 -27.66
CA VAL A 168 2.40 -13.15 -28.41
C VAL A 168 3.88 -12.88 -28.68
N LEU A 169 4.74 -13.09 -27.67
CA LEU A 169 6.18 -12.86 -27.81
C LEU A 169 6.88 -13.92 -28.65
N VAL A 170 6.42 -15.17 -28.64
CA VAL A 170 6.97 -16.27 -29.46
C VAL A 170 6.61 -16.09 -30.93
N ASP A 171 5.38 -15.69 -31.21
CA ASP A 171 4.89 -15.48 -32.58
C ASP A 171 5.54 -14.26 -33.25
N ALA A 172 5.84 -13.23 -32.46
CA ALA A 172 6.58 -12.05 -32.91
C ALA A 172 8.08 -12.33 -33.06
N LYS A 173 8.47 -12.95 -34.18
CA LYS A 173 9.89 -13.23 -34.48
C LYS A 173 10.70 -11.96 -34.73
N PRO A 174 11.93 -11.84 -34.17
CA PRO A 174 12.78 -10.67 -34.36
C PRO A 174 13.64 -10.76 -35.63
N ASP A 175 13.16 -11.41 -36.70
CA ASP A 175 13.98 -11.86 -37.84
C ASP A 175 14.72 -10.71 -38.58
N ASP A 176 14.18 -9.49 -38.55
CA ASP A 176 14.75 -8.27 -39.15
C ASP A 176 15.13 -7.18 -38.12
N ALA A 177 15.15 -7.51 -36.83
CA ALA A 177 15.37 -6.55 -35.75
C ALA A 177 16.86 -6.22 -35.51
N ASN A 178 17.14 -5.00 -35.04
CA ASN A 178 18.49 -4.63 -34.60
C ASN A 178 18.84 -5.30 -33.25
N GLU A 179 20.13 -5.31 -32.89
CA GLU A 179 20.64 -5.93 -31.65
C GLU A 179 19.87 -5.45 -30.41
N SER A 180 19.62 -4.14 -30.29
CA SER A 180 18.92 -3.56 -29.13
C SER A 180 17.51 -4.13 -28.98
N LEU A 181 16.75 -4.17 -30.08
CA LEU A 181 15.37 -4.66 -30.07
C LEU A 181 15.30 -6.18 -29.84
N ILE A 182 16.27 -6.95 -30.36
CA ILE A 182 16.42 -8.38 -30.05
C ILE A 182 16.65 -8.58 -28.55
N VAL A 183 17.60 -7.84 -27.96
CA VAL A 183 17.90 -7.96 -26.52
C VAL A 183 16.69 -7.56 -25.69
N GLN A 184 16.01 -6.46 -26.03
CA GLN A 184 14.79 -6.04 -25.33
C GLN A 184 13.71 -7.13 -25.38
N TRP A 185 13.46 -7.74 -26.55
CA TRP A 185 12.51 -8.85 -26.69
C TRP A 185 12.91 -10.06 -25.83
N MET A 186 14.17 -10.49 -25.85
CA MET A 186 14.65 -11.59 -25.01
C MET A 186 14.48 -11.29 -23.52
N CYS A 187 14.79 -10.05 -23.12
CA CYS A 187 14.60 -9.55 -21.77
C CYS A 187 13.11 -9.56 -21.35
N ARG A 188 12.18 -9.14 -22.22
CA ARG A 188 10.74 -9.20 -21.95
C ARG A 188 10.24 -10.63 -21.76
N ARG A 189 10.65 -11.55 -22.64
CA ARG A 189 10.32 -12.97 -22.54
C ARG A 189 10.88 -13.59 -21.27
N ALA A 190 12.15 -13.31 -20.95
CA ALA A 190 12.76 -13.81 -19.73
C ALA A 190 11.99 -13.34 -18.49
N ALA A 191 11.59 -12.07 -18.45
CA ALA A 191 10.77 -11.54 -17.36
C ALA A 191 9.40 -12.25 -17.26
N ASN A 192 8.66 -12.39 -18.35
CA ASN A 192 7.36 -13.09 -18.37
C ASN A 192 7.49 -14.55 -17.90
N LEU A 193 8.50 -15.27 -18.42
CA LEU A 193 8.79 -16.65 -18.01
C LEU A 193 9.12 -16.76 -16.52
N PHE A 194 9.85 -15.79 -15.96
CA PHE A 194 10.23 -15.78 -14.56
C PHE A 194 9.05 -15.43 -13.65
N PHE A 195 8.39 -14.30 -13.88
CA PHE A 195 7.40 -13.72 -12.97
C PHE A 195 6.03 -14.36 -13.09
N ASP A 196 5.57 -14.61 -14.32
CA ASP A 196 4.18 -14.91 -14.58
C ASP A 196 3.99 -16.41 -14.89
N CYS A 197 4.93 -17.05 -15.61
CA CYS A 197 4.89 -18.49 -15.88
C CYS A 197 5.59 -19.35 -14.81
N GLY A 198 6.46 -18.75 -13.97
CA GLY A 198 7.24 -19.48 -12.97
C GLY A 198 8.33 -20.42 -13.52
N HIS A 199 8.72 -20.28 -14.79
CA HIS A 199 9.75 -21.07 -15.48
C HIS A 199 11.16 -20.51 -15.29
N ILE A 200 11.65 -20.51 -14.04
CA ILE A 200 12.90 -19.84 -13.62
C ILE A 200 14.12 -20.26 -14.46
N GLU A 201 14.33 -21.56 -14.67
CA GLU A 201 15.52 -22.05 -15.40
C GLU A 201 15.50 -21.62 -16.87
N GLN A 202 14.33 -21.63 -17.52
CA GLN A 202 14.19 -21.17 -18.89
C GLN A 202 14.42 -19.66 -18.99
N ALA A 203 13.88 -18.89 -18.05
CA ALA A 203 14.11 -17.45 -17.96
C ALA A 203 15.60 -17.11 -17.79
N ARG A 204 16.31 -17.82 -16.90
CA ARG A 204 17.75 -17.62 -16.68
C ARG A 204 18.58 -17.99 -17.91
N ALA A 205 18.26 -19.09 -18.58
CA ALA A 205 18.92 -19.48 -19.82
C ALA A 205 18.74 -18.42 -20.92
N LEU A 206 17.50 -17.94 -21.10
CA LEU A 206 17.20 -16.91 -22.09
C LEU A 206 17.90 -15.57 -21.78
N LEU A 207 17.96 -15.18 -20.50
CA LEU A 207 18.66 -13.97 -20.08
C LEU A 207 20.18 -14.09 -20.26
N ALA A 208 20.75 -15.29 -20.04
CA ALA A 208 22.17 -15.55 -20.32
C ALA A 208 22.48 -15.42 -21.82
N ASP A 209 21.61 -15.93 -22.69
CA ASP A 209 21.75 -15.74 -24.13
C ASP A 209 21.64 -14.26 -24.53
N ALA A 210 20.73 -13.50 -23.90
CA ALA A 210 20.61 -12.06 -24.10
C ALA A 210 21.89 -11.32 -23.69
N LYS A 211 22.51 -11.73 -22.58
CA LYS A 211 23.79 -11.20 -22.09
C LYS A 211 24.93 -11.41 -23.09
N HIS A 212 25.00 -12.58 -23.71
CA HIS A 212 26.01 -12.87 -24.74
C HIS A 212 25.83 -12.00 -26.00
N ARG A 213 24.60 -11.59 -26.30
CA ARG A 213 24.29 -10.73 -27.45
C ARG A 213 24.46 -9.24 -27.17
N ALA A 214 24.31 -8.80 -25.93
CA ALA A 214 24.44 -7.40 -25.53
C ALA A 214 25.91 -6.94 -25.57
N ARG A 215 26.34 -6.26 -26.63
CA ARG A 215 27.77 -5.95 -26.88
C ARG A 215 28.31 -4.79 -26.05
N CYS A 216 27.51 -3.77 -25.74
CA CYS A 216 27.81 -2.69 -24.78
C CYS A 216 26.63 -1.71 -24.62
N GLY A 217 26.72 -0.78 -23.67
CA GLY A 217 25.76 0.32 -23.50
C GLY A 217 24.45 -0.11 -22.86
N GLU A 218 23.34 0.45 -23.35
CA GLU A 218 22.00 0.29 -22.77
C GLU A 218 21.53 -1.17 -22.71
N SER A 219 21.81 -1.96 -23.75
CA SER A 219 21.42 -3.39 -23.79
C SER A 219 22.05 -4.20 -22.65
N ALA A 220 23.32 -3.93 -22.33
CA ALA A 220 24.02 -4.62 -21.24
C ALA A 220 23.49 -4.17 -19.87
N SER A 221 23.16 -2.88 -19.73
CA SER A 221 22.55 -2.35 -18.52
C SER A 221 21.14 -2.92 -18.28
N LEU A 222 20.33 -3.09 -19.34
CA LEU A 222 19.00 -3.69 -19.25
C LEU A 222 19.06 -5.16 -18.77
N VAL A 223 19.97 -5.95 -19.36
CA VAL A 223 20.19 -7.34 -18.92
C VAL A 223 20.60 -7.36 -17.44
N THR A 224 21.51 -6.48 -17.02
CA THR A 224 21.94 -6.35 -15.62
C THR A 224 20.79 -5.95 -14.69
N ALA A 225 19.91 -5.04 -15.13
CA ALA A 225 18.73 -4.63 -14.38
C ALA A 225 17.79 -5.83 -14.13
N ILE A 226 17.54 -6.66 -15.15
CA ILE A 226 16.69 -7.85 -15.00
C ILE A 226 17.39 -8.92 -14.16
N GLU A 227 18.71 -9.11 -14.29
CA GLU A 227 19.47 -9.98 -13.38
C GLU A 227 19.32 -9.51 -11.91
N SER A 228 19.33 -8.20 -11.66
CA SER A 228 19.10 -7.64 -10.31
C SER A 228 17.68 -7.92 -9.80
N ALA A 229 16.67 -7.85 -10.68
CA ALA A 229 15.30 -8.21 -10.35
C ALA A 229 15.20 -9.70 -9.99
N PHE A 230 15.75 -10.59 -10.81
CA PHE A 230 15.74 -12.04 -10.53
C PHE A 230 16.47 -12.37 -9.23
N ALA A 231 17.59 -11.69 -8.95
CA ALA A 231 18.30 -11.84 -7.68
C ALA A 231 17.41 -11.45 -6.49
N PHE A 232 16.78 -10.27 -6.53
CA PHE A 232 15.86 -9.81 -5.48
C PHE A 232 14.77 -10.85 -5.23
N PHE A 233 14.02 -11.23 -6.26
CA PHE A 233 12.85 -12.09 -6.12
C PHE A 233 13.18 -13.54 -5.71
N THR A 234 14.40 -14.00 -5.97
CA THR A 234 14.90 -15.30 -5.46
C THR A 234 15.58 -15.22 -4.09
N GLY A 235 15.56 -14.05 -3.43
CA GLY A 235 16.01 -13.86 -2.06
C GLY A 235 17.46 -13.37 -1.91
N ASP A 236 18.17 -13.10 -3.01
CA ASP A 236 19.52 -12.51 -2.98
C ASP A 236 19.43 -10.97 -3.03
N VAL A 237 19.02 -10.39 -1.89
CA VAL A 237 18.85 -8.94 -1.75
C VAL A 237 20.17 -8.18 -1.82
N ALA A 238 21.30 -8.82 -1.47
CA ALA A 238 22.62 -8.21 -1.52
C ALA A 238 23.05 -7.94 -2.96
N THR A 239 22.95 -8.95 -3.84
CA THR A 239 23.23 -8.80 -5.27
C THR A 239 22.27 -7.81 -5.93
N ALA A 240 20.98 -7.81 -5.53
CA ALA A 240 20.00 -6.87 -6.03
C ALA A 240 20.40 -5.41 -5.74
N ILE A 241 20.82 -5.11 -4.50
CA ILE A 241 21.29 -3.77 -4.10
C ILE A 241 22.58 -3.40 -4.84
N GLU A 242 23.58 -4.29 -4.84
CA GLU A 242 24.89 -4.04 -5.45
C GLU A 242 24.76 -3.69 -6.94
N ARG A 243 23.92 -4.42 -7.67
CA ARG A 243 23.72 -4.22 -9.11
C ARG A 243 22.70 -3.14 -9.44
N GLY A 244 21.66 -2.99 -8.61
CA GLY A 244 20.54 -2.11 -8.87
C GLY A 244 20.82 -0.64 -8.58
N LEU A 245 21.55 -0.32 -7.50
CA LEU A 245 21.84 1.06 -7.10
C LEU A 245 22.55 1.88 -8.20
N PRO A 246 23.64 1.38 -8.85
CA PRO A 246 24.30 2.12 -9.93
C PRO A 246 23.38 2.38 -11.14
N LEU A 247 22.43 1.48 -11.39
CA LEU A 247 21.49 1.58 -12.51
C LEU A 247 20.37 2.58 -12.23
N CYS A 248 19.92 2.68 -10.98
CA CYS A 248 18.95 3.71 -10.56
C CYS A 248 19.53 5.13 -10.70
N ALA A 249 20.86 5.27 -10.61
CA ALA A 249 21.56 6.54 -10.76
C ALA A 249 21.65 7.08 -12.20
N ILE A 250 21.20 6.32 -13.20
CA ILE A 250 21.23 6.74 -14.60
C ILE A 250 20.21 7.87 -14.81
N GLY A 251 20.69 9.10 -15.01
CA GLY A 251 19.85 10.32 -15.13
C GLY A 251 19.07 10.48 -16.44
N GLN A 252 18.76 9.40 -17.15
CA GLN A 252 17.94 9.41 -18.37
C GLN A 252 16.86 8.33 -18.31
N PRO A 253 15.60 8.63 -18.68
CA PRO A 253 14.54 7.64 -18.71
C PRO A 253 14.86 6.53 -19.71
N SER A 254 14.94 5.29 -19.22
CA SER A 254 15.21 4.09 -20.02
C SER A 254 14.53 2.88 -19.38
N SER A 255 14.33 1.82 -20.16
CA SER A 255 13.82 0.53 -19.65
C SER A 255 14.72 -0.04 -18.55
N THR A 256 16.02 0.22 -18.61
CA THR A 256 16.98 -0.14 -17.55
C THR A 256 16.59 0.43 -16.19
N VAL A 257 16.28 1.72 -16.14
CA VAL A 257 15.91 2.41 -14.90
C VAL A 257 14.60 1.84 -14.33
N LEU A 258 13.62 1.58 -15.20
CA LEU A 258 12.34 0.96 -14.80
C LEU A 258 12.55 -0.41 -14.13
N TRP A 259 13.39 -1.26 -14.71
CA TRP A 259 13.69 -2.60 -14.19
C TRP A 259 14.58 -2.59 -12.95
N ALA A 260 15.36 -1.54 -12.72
CA ALA A 260 16.26 -1.43 -11.57
C ALA A 260 15.57 -0.85 -10.33
N ILE A 261 14.72 0.18 -10.47
CA ILE A 261 14.13 0.91 -9.34
C ILE A 261 13.36 -0.04 -8.42
N THR A 262 12.34 -0.72 -8.94
CA THR A 262 11.42 -1.54 -8.13
C THR A 262 12.12 -2.59 -7.27
N PRO A 263 12.96 -3.51 -7.80
CA PRO A 263 13.64 -4.50 -6.97
C PRO A 263 14.67 -3.86 -6.02
N THR A 264 15.31 -2.76 -6.40
CA THR A 264 16.27 -2.06 -5.52
C THR A 264 15.55 -1.43 -4.33
N THR A 265 14.44 -0.73 -4.57
CA THR A 265 13.61 -0.12 -3.52
C THR A 265 13.12 -1.19 -2.53
N TRP A 266 12.63 -2.32 -3.04
CA TRP A 266 12.22 -3.44 -2.18
C TRP A 266 13.37 -4.08 -1.40
N ALA A 267 14.52 -4.32 -2.05
CA ALA A 267 15.68 -4.89 -1.38
C ALA A 267 16.17 -3.98 -0.24
N LEU A 268 16.22 -2.67 -0.47
CA LEU A 268 16.55 -1.68 0.56
C LEU A 268 15.52 -1.68 1.70
N ALA A 269 14.22 -1.80 1.39
CA ALA A 269 13.16 -1.88 2.38
C ALA A 269 13.32 -3.11 3.30
N LEU A 270 13.57 -4.29 2.73
CA LEU A 270 13.73 -5.54 3.49
C LEU A 270 15.02 -5.57 4.33
N VAL A 271 16.09 -4.93 3.86
CA VAL A 271 17.34 -4.75 4.62
C VAL A 271 17.19 -3.68 5.71
N GLY A 272 16.19 -2.79 5.59
CA GLY A 272 15.90 -1.74 6.57
C GLY A 272 16.63 -0.41 6.33
N ARG A 273 17.02 -0.13 5.08
CA ARG A 273 17.68 1.14 4.68
C ARG A 273 16.62 2.19 4.27
N THR A 274 15.71 2.53 5.18
CA THR A 274 14.50 3.34 4.90
C THR A 274 14.77 4.69 4.26
N ARG A 275 15.87 5.36 4.63
CA ARG A 275 16.24 6.64 4.01
C ARG A 275 16.55 6.51 2.52
N GLU A 276 17.30 5.49 2.14
CA GLU A 276 17.69 5.26 0.74
C GLU A 276 16.51 4.82 -0.11
N VAL A 277 15.53 4.12 0.50
CA VAL A 277 14.26 3.80 -0.16
C VAL A 277 13.58 5.08 -0.68
N GLN A 278 13.49 6.11 0.17
CA GLN A 278 12.90 7.41 -0.22
C GLN A 278 13.72 8.12 -1.29
N GLU A 279 15.05 8.16 -1.15
CA GLU A 279 15.95 8.78 -2.13
C GLU A 279 15.81 8.13 -3.53
N ILE A 280 15.75 6.81 -3.60
CA ILE A 280 15.57 6.08 -4.86
C ILE A 280 14.16 6.24 -5.43
N ALA A 281 13.12 6.25 -4.59
CA ALA A 281 11.74 6.45 -5.04
C ALA A 281 11.54 7.85 -5.66
N ASP A 282 12.01 8.90 -4.97
CA ASP A 282 11.94 10.29 -5.47
C ASP A 282 12.75 10.46 -6.76
N GLN A 283 13.94 9.87 -6.82
CA GLN A 283 14.77 9.87 -8.03
C GLN A 283 14.09 9.14 -9.19
N GLY A 284 13.44 8.02 -8.92
CA GLY A 284 12.71 7.23 -9.91
C GLY A 284 11.56 8.00 -10.54
N GLU A 285 10.77 8.68 -9.71
CA GLU A 285 9.66 9.52 -10.18
C GLU A 285 10.18 10.70 -11.02
N ALA A 286 11.25 11.36 -10.58
CA ALA A 286 11.85 12.49 -11.28
C ALA A 286 12.46 12.08 -12.64
N THR A 287 13.20 10.97 -12.68
CA THR A 287 13.92 10.53 -13.89
C THR A 287 12.95 9.99 -14.94
N THR A 288 11.91 9.26 -14.51
CA THR A 288 10.90 8.72 -15.41
C THR A 288 9.83 9.73 -15.81
N HIS A 289 9.81 10.93 -15.21
CA HIS A 289 8.77 11.93 -15.40
C HIS A 289 7.36 11.35 -15.13
N GLY A 290 7.25 10.53 -14.09
CA GLY A 290 6.01 9.84 -13.71
C GLY A 290 5.56 8.80 -14.73
N ARG A 291 6.48 8.16 -15.47
CA ARG A 291 6.20 7.12 -16.49
C ARG A 291 6.54 5.69 -16.02
N LEU A 292 6.59 5.47 -14.72
CA LEU A 292 6.82 4.14 -14.13
C LEU A 292 5.67 3.15 -14.40
N GLY A 293 4.50 3.61 -14.88
CA GLY A 293 3.36 2.73 -15.12
C GLY A 293 2.94 1.98 -13.85
N PRO A 294 2.50 0.71 -13.94
CA PRO A 294 2.11 -0.10 -12.79
C PRO A 294 3.23 -0.30 -11.75
N TYR A 295 4.49 -0.28 -12.17
CA TYR A 295 5.65 -0.42 -11.27
C TYR A 295 5.69 0.66 -10.18
N ARG A 296 5.11 1.85 -10.43
CA ARG A 296 5.04 2.94 -9.44
C ARG A 296 4.37 2.48 -8.15
N PHE A 297 3.31 1.66 -8.26
CA PHE A 297 2.55 1.20 -7.10
C PHE A 297 3.30 0.10 -6.36
N VAL A 298 4.07 -0.72 -7.08
CA VAL A 298 4.95 -1.72 -6.46
C VAL A 298 6.09 -1.05 -5.70
N SER A 299 6.68 0.02 -6.24
CA SER A 299 7.65 0.87 -5.53
C SER A 299 7.03 1.58 -4.33
N GLY A 300 5.83 2.16 -4.49
CA GLY A 300 5.11 2.79 -3.39
C GLY A 300 4.80 1.82 -2.25
N LEU A 301 4.52 0.56 -2.56
CA LEU A 301 4.33 -0.47 -1.55
C LEU A 301 5.62 -0.79 -0.78
N ALA A 302 6.78 -0.78 -1.45
CA ALA A 302 8.08 -0.90 -0.80
C ALA A 302 8.41 0.29 0.11
N GLU A 303 8.06 1.52 -0.31
CA GLU A 303 8.19 2.72 0.53
C GLU A 303 7.38 2.59 1.81
N VAL A 304 6.11 2.20 1.68
CA VAL A 304 5.21 1.98 2.82
C VAL A 304 5.74 0.85 3.72
N ALA A 305 6.22 -0.25 3.15
CA ALA A 305 6.84 -1.34 3.92
C ALA A 305 8.06 -0.85 4.72
N ALA A 306 8.96 -0.08 4.11
CA ALA A 306 10.13 0.47 4.80
C ALA A 306 9.77 1.44 5.92
N LEU A 307 8.79 2.32 5.70
CA LEU A 307 8.34 3.31 6.68
C LEU A 307 7.59 2.64 7.85
N THR A 308 6.72 1.67 7.57
CA THR A 308 6.02 0.90 8.62
C THR A 308 6.98 0.06 9.46
N ALA A 309 7.98 -0.57 8.85
CA ALA A 309 9.03 -1.30 9.56
C ALA A 309 9.91 -0.39 10.44
N ALA A 310 10.07 0.88 10.04
CA ALA A 310 10.76 1.89 10.85
C ALA A 310 9.87 2.51 11.96
N GLY A 311 8.56 2.29 11.92
CA GLY A 311 7.57 2.91 12.82
C GLY A 311 7.16 4.34 12.43
N GLU A 312 7.42 4.75 11.19
CA GLU A 312 7.10 6.09 10.67
C GLU A 312 5.70 6.14 10.03
N TYR A 313 4.67 5.77 10.79
CA TYR A 313 3.30 5.63 10.25
C TYR A 313 2.73 6.89 9.58
N PRO A 314 2.90 8.11 10.12
CA PRO A 314 2.40 9.31 9.44
C PRO A 314 3.09 9.57 8.10
N ALA A 315 4.35 9.15 7.93
CA ALA A 315 5.03 9.24 6.65
C ALA A 315 4.47 8.21 5.66
N ALA A 316 4.22 6.98 6.11
CA ALA A 316 3.62 5.94 5.29
C ALA A 316 2.22 6.34 4.77
N GLU A 317 1.40 6.99 5.61
CA GLU A 317 0.08 7.51 5.22
C GLU A 317 0.18 8.59 4.14
N ARG A 318 1.18 9.48 4.22
CA ARG A 318 1.42 10.50 3.18
C ARG A 318 1.79 9.86 1.83
N VAL A 319 2.56 8.77 1.84
CA VAL A 319 2.85 7.99 0.63
C VAL A 319 1.56 7.43 0.04
N CYS A 320 0.69 6.83 0.87
CA CYS A 320 -0.61 6.32 0.40
C CYS A 320 -1.47 7.43 -0.23
N GLN A 321 -1.54 8.61 0.39
CA GLN A 321 -2.28 9.77 -0.14
C GLN A 321 -1.72 10.27 -1.48
N ARG A 322 -0.38 10.29 -1.62
CA ARG A 322 0.31 10.66 -2.86
C ARG A 322 -0.11 9.74 -4.01
N TYR A 323 -0.13 8.42 -3.78
CA TYR A 323 -0.54 7.45 -4.80
C TYR A 323 -2.06 7.44 -5.04
N ALA A 324 -2.90 7.64 -4.01
CA ALA A 324 -4.35 7.75 -4.15
C ALA A 324 -4.77 8.86 -5.12
N ALA A 325 -4.07 10.00 -5.12
CA ALA A 325 -4.32 11.09 -6.05
C ALA A 325 -4.10 10.71 -7.53
N MET A 326 -3.37 9.61 -7.79
CA MET A 326 -3.01 9.14 -9.12
C MET A 326 -3.96 8.04 -9.65
N THR A 327 -4.85 7.48 -8.82
CA THR A 327 -5.69 6.31 -9.19
C THR A 327 -7.03 6.69 -9.83
N ALA A 328 -7.33 7.98 -9.99
CA ALA A 328 -8.66 8.46 -10.36
C ALA A 328 -9.25 7.76 -11.59
N GLY A 329 -10.26 6.90 -11.37
CA GLY A 329 -10.97 6.14 -12.40
C GLY A 329 -10.36 4.79 -12.79
N LEU A 330 -9.35 4.30 -12.05
CA LEU A 330 -8.63 3.04 -12.30
C LEU A 330 -8.76 2.08 -11.10
N PRO A 331 -9.70 1.11 -11.11
CA PRO A 331 -9.93 0.18 -10.01
C PRO A 331 -8.68 -0.63 -9.59
N GLU A 332 -7.87 -1.04 -10.56
CA GLU A 332 -6.64 -1.82 -10.38
C GLU A 332 -5.58 -1.03 -9.59
N ALA A 333 -5.43 0.25 -9.95
CA ALA A 333 -4.53 1.15 -9.25
C ALA A 333 -5.03 1.45 -7.83
N ASP A 334 -6.35 1.60 -7.65
CA ASP A 334 -6.96 1.78 -6.33
C ASP A 334 -6.72 0.58 -5.42
N ALA A 335 -6.87 -0.65 -5.93
CA ALA A 335 -6.60 -1.87 -5.17
C ALA A 335 -5.16 -1.93 -4.61
N MET A 336 -4.18 -1.44 -5.37
CA MET A 336 -2.80 -1.33 -4.89
C MET A 336 -2.62 -0.29 -3.77
N VAL A 337 -3.34 0.84 -3.85
CA VAL A 337 -3.36 1.84 -2.76
C VAL A 337 -4.07 1.29 -1.52
N GLN A 338 -5.14 0.51 -1.68
CA GLN A 338 -5.79 -0.19 -0.57
C GLN A 338 -4.85 -1.20 0.09
N ALA A 339 -4.00 -1.90 -0.67
CA ALA A 339 -2.97 -2.77 -0.11
C ALA A 339 -1.94 -1.99 0.74
N MET A 340 -1.51 -0.82 0.26
CA MET A 340 -0.61 0.07 1.02
C MET A 340 -1.24 0.52 2.34
N LEU A 341 -2.48 1.02 2.29
CA LEU A 341 -3.23 1.44 3.48
C LEU A 341 -3.44 0.26 4.45
N GLY A 342 -3.72 -0.93 3.91
CA GLY A 342 -3.84 -2.16 4.67
C GLY A 342 -2.59 -2.49 5.47
N LEU A 343 -1.41 -2.37 4.86
CA LEU A 343 -0.13 -2.57 5.54
C LEU A 343 0.09 -1.55 6.66
N VAL A 344 -0.23 -0.27 6.43
CA VAL A 344 -0.16 0.77 7.47
C VAL A 344 -1.09 0.44 8.64
N HIS A 345 -2.35 0.08 8.37
CA HIS A 345 -3.31 -0.25 9.40
C HIS A 345 -2.90 -1.51 10.19
N LEU A 346 -2.37 -2.52 9.51
CA LEU A 346 -1.83 -3.73 10.15
C LEU A 346 -0.69 -3.37 11.11
N ALA A 347 0.28 -2.58 10.66
CA ALA A 347 1.44 -2.19 11.46
C ALA A 347 1.07 -1.33 12.69
N ARG A 348 0.05 -0.46 12.57
CA ARG A 348 -0.49 0.34 13.69
C ARG A 348 -1.34 -0.47 14.67
N GLY A 349 -1.81 -1.64 14.26
CA GLY A 349 -2.78 -2.45 15.02
C GLY A 349 -4.25 -2.05 14.80
N ALA A 350 -4.56 -1.25 13.78
CA ALA A 350 -5.93 -0.91 13.41
C ALA A 350 -6.59 -2.07 12.61
N LEU A 351 -6.70 -3.25 13.23
CA LEU A 351 -7.06 -4.49 12.54
C LEU A 351 -8.41 -4.44 11.80
N PRO A 352 -9.49 -3.83 12.32
CA PRO A 352 -10.76 -3.74 11.58
C PRO A 352 -10.61 -3.00 10.25
N ALA A 353 -9.83 -1.91 10.23
CA ALA A 353 -9.56 -1.16 9.00
C ALA A 353 -8.64 -1.95 8.06
N ALA A 354 -7.59 -2.59 8.59
CA ALA A 354 -6.66 -3.41 7.82
C ALA A 354 -7.40 -4.55 7.09
N ARG A 355 -8.26 -5.28 7.80
CA ARG A 355 -9.03 -6.40 7.24
C ARG A 355 -9.93 -5.98 6.08
N ALA A 356 -10.66 -4.87 6.24
CA ALA A 356 -11.57 -4.38 5.21
C ALA A 356 -10.82 -4.05 3.91
N VAL A 357 -9.78 -3.22 3.99
CA VAL A 357 -9.07 -2.76 2.79
C VAL A 357 -8.21 -3.87 2.15
N LEU A 358 -7.64 -4.78 2.96
CA LEU A 358 -6.86 -5.92 2.44
C LEU A 358 -7.76 -6.95 1.75
N HIS A 359 -8.94 -7.25 2.32
CA HIS A 359 -9.93 -8.12 1.67
C HIS A 359 -10.31 -7.56 0.29
N ASP A 360 -10.72 -6.29 0.22
CA ASP A 360 -11.15 -5.66 -1.02
C ASP A 360 -10.03 -5.63 -2.07
N SER A 361 -8.80 -5.31 -1.63
CA SER A 361 -7.61 -5.37 -2.49
C SER A 361 -7.36 -6.79 -3.05
N THR A 362 -7.37 -7.82 -2.21
CA THR A 362 -7.16 -9.21 -2.68
C THR A 362 -8.21 -9.69 -3.67
N SER A 363 -9.46 -9.25 -3.53
CA SER A 363 -10.53 -9.59 -4.48
C SER A 363 -10.21 -9.08 -5.89
N VAL A 364 -9.70 -7.86 -6.03
CA VAL A 364 -9.28 -7.28 -7.33
C VAL A 364 -8.01 -7.96 -7.84
N LEU A 365 -6.98 -8.06 -7.00
CA LEU A 365 -5.68 -8.63 -7.38
C LEU A 365 -5.77 -10.10 -7.83
N SER A 366 -6.74 -10.86 -7.31
CA SER A 366 -6.94 -12.27 -7.68
C SER A 366 -7.37 -12.50 -9.14
N HIS A 367 -7.87 -11.46 -9.83
CA HIS A 367 -8.35 -11.56 -11.21
C HIS A 367 -7.47 -10.81 -12.22
N GLU A 368 -6.71 -9.81 -11.78
CA GLU A 368 -6.17 -8.77 -12.67
C GLU A 368 -4.67 -8.49 -12.50
N PHE A 369 -3.93 -9.26 -11.68
CA PHE A 369 -2.52 -8.96 -11.38
C PHE A 369 -1.58 -10.19 -11.31
N PRO A 370 -0.25 -9.98 -11.39
CA PRO A 370 0.75 -11.03 -11.17
C PRO A 370 0.64 -11.69 -9.78
N ALA A 371 0.86 -13.01 -9.73
CA ALA A 371 0.69 -13.82 -8.52
C ALA A 371 1.55 -13.36 -7.32
N GLY A 372 2.74 -12.81 -7.56
CA GLY A 372 3.63 -12.35 -6.49
C GLY A 372 3.08 -11.22 -5.63
N LEU A 373 2.28 -10.31 -6.20
CA LEU A 373 1.63 -9.24 -5.43
C LEU A 373 0.46 -9.80 -4.61
N LEU A 374 -0.33 -10.69 -5.21
CA LEU A 374 -1.42 -11.37 -4.51
C LEU A 374 -0.91 -12.14 -3.28
N LEU A 375 0.24 -12.81 -3.38
CA LEU A 375 0.91 -13.49 -2.27
C LEU A 375 1.09 -12.57 -1.06
N LEU A 376 1.72 -11.41 -1.26
CA LEU A 376 2.03 -10.45 -0.19
C LEU A 376 0.75 -9.93 0.49
N VAL A 377 -0.20 -9.46 -0.31
CA VAL A 377 -1.43 -8.86 0.23
C VAL A 377 -2.28 -9.90 0.94
N ALA A 378 -2.37 -11.12 0.41
CA ALA A 378 -3.05 -12.23 1.08
C ALA A 378 -2.33 -12.68 2.37
N ALA A 379 -0.99 -12.62 2.41
CA ALA A 379 -0.23 -12.90 3.63
C ALA A 379 -0.53 -11.85 4.71
N TRP A 380 -0.50 -10.56 4.39
CA TRP A 380 -0.87 -9.51 5.35
C TRP A 380 -2.34 -9.58 5.78
N TRP A 381 -3.25 -9.93 4.86
CA TRP A 381 -4.66 -10.16 5.20
C TRP A 381 -4.80 -11.32 6.21
N THR A 382 -4.08 -12.43 5.99
CA THR A 382 -4.01 -13.56 6.93
C THR A 382 -3.52 -13.11 8.31
N GLN A 383 -2.48 -12.27 8.36
CA GLN A 383 -1.96 -11.73 9.62
C GLN A 383 -3.02 -10.86 10.33
N ALA A 384 -3.77 -10.06 9.58
CA ALA A 384 -4.84 -9.21 10.13
C ALA A 384 -6.03 -10.03 10.67
N GLU A 385 -6.50 -11.05 9.93
CA GLU A 385 -7.56 -11.96 10.38
C GLU A 385 -7.12 -12.81 11.56
N GLY A 386 -5.90 -13.34 11.51
CA GLY A 386 -5.33 -14.15 12.57
C GLY A 386 -5.17 -13.37 13.88
N ALA A 387 -4.71 -12.12 13.79
CA ALA A 387 -4.61 -11.22 14.93
C ALA A 387 -5.99 -10.77 15.48
N HIS A 388 -7.05 -10.86 14.69
CA HIS A 388 -8.43 -10.64 15.13
C HIS A 388 -9.12 -11.92 15.66
N SER A 389 -8.46 -13.07 15.53
CA SER A 389 -8.96 -14.42 15.87
C SER A 389 -10.16 -14.90 15.03
N ASP A 390 -10.24 -14.49 13.76
CA ASP A 390 -11.15 -15.11 12.78
C ASP A 390 -10.43 -16.23 12.03
N GLY A 391 -10.34 -17.41 12.65
CA GLY A 391 -9.55 -18.52 12.11
C GLY A 391 -10.04 -19.05 10.77
N ALA A 392 -11.34 -18.94 10.47
CA ALA A 392 -11.88 -19.36 9.18
C ALA A 392 -11.47 -18.40 8.06
N ALA A 393 -11.57 -17.09 8.31
CA ALA A 393 -11.11 -16.08 7.36
C ALA A 393 -9.59 -16.14 7.17
N ALA A 394 -8.83 -16.30 8.26
CA ALA A 394 -7.38 -16.45 8.21
C ALA A 394 -6.95 -17.67 7.36
N ALA A 395 -7.59 -18.82 7.54
CA ALA A 395 -7.30 -20.02 6.74
C ALA A 395 -7.62 -19.83 5.24
N ALA A 396 -8.73 -19.14 4.92
CA ALA A 396 -9.09 -18.85 3.53
C ALA A 396 -8.09 -17.88 2.86
N ALA A 397 -7.68 -16.83 3.58
CA ALA A 397 -6.65 -15.89 3.13
C ALA A 397 -5.30 -16.59 2.92
N LEU A 398 -4.90 -17.46 3.87
CA LEU A 398 -3.65 -18.23 3.78
C LEU A 398 -3.65 -19.14 2.55
N ALA A 399 -4.76 -19.84 2.29
CA ALA A 399 -4.89 -20.68 1.10
C ALA A 399 -4.78 -19.89 -0.22
N SER A 400 -5.12 -18.60 -0.22
CA SER A 400 -4.87 -17.72 -1.36
C SER A 400 -3.38 -17.40 -1.50
N ALA A 401 -2.70 -17.04 -0.40
CA ALA A 401 -1.27 -16.77 -0.40
C ALA A 401 -0.45 -18.01 -0.83
N GLU A 402 -0.77 -19.20 -0.30
CA GLU A 402 -0.05 -20.44 -0.64
C GLU A 402 -0.22 -20.84 -2.10
N ARG A 403 -1.39 -20.60 -2.71
CA ARG A 403 -1.60 -20.84 -4.15
C ARG A 403 -0.82 -19.88 -5.03
N ALA A 404 -0.61 -18.65 -4.56
CA ALA A 404 0.14 -17.63 -5.28
C ALA A 404 1.66 -17.76 -5.11
N TYR A 405 2.13 -18.62 -4.19
CA TYR A 405 3.54 -18.82 -3.90
C TYR A 405 4.24 -19.70 -4.95
N GLY A 406 5.46 -19.30 -5.32
CA GLY A 406 6.40 -20.15 -6.05
C GLY A 406 7.86 -19.72 -5.83
N PRO A 407 8.85 -20.49 -6.30
CA PRO A 407 10.27 -20.16 -6.07
C PRO A 407 10.72 -18.84 -6.73
N HIS A 408 9.93 -18.30 -7.66
CA HIS A 408 10.18 -17.03 -8.35
C HIS A 408 9.79 -15.81 -7.48
N VAL A 409 9.19 -16.02 -6.31
CA VAL A 409 8.86 -14.97 -5.31
C VAL A 409 9.34 -15.38 -3.91
N ALA A 410 10.39 -16.20 -3.84
CA ALA A 410 10.95 -16.75 -2.61
C ALA A 410 11.37 -15.68 -1.59
N VAL A 411 11.68 -14.46 -2.04
CA VAL A 411 11.98 -13.32 -1.18
C VAL A 411 10.88 -13.01 -0.16
N PHE A 412 9.62 -13.30 -0.49
CA PHE A 412 8.46 -13.06 0.39
C PHE A 412 8.07 -14.29 1.23
N LEU A 413 8.86 -15.37 1.19
CA LEU A 413 8.63 -16.54 2.04
C LEU A 413 8.57 -16.21 3.55
N PRO A 414 9.36 -15.28 4.12
CA PRO A 414 9.20 -14.87 5.52
C PRO A 414 7.81 -14.31 5.83
N GLU A 415 7.18 -13.56 4.91
CA GLU A 415 5.82 -13.04 5.10
C GLU A 415 4.78 -14.15 5.05
N LEU A 416 4.96 -15.15 4.18
CA LEU A 416 4.10 -16.33 4.15
C LEU A 416 4.23 -17.17 5.43
N GLU A 417 5.44 -17.31 5.97
CA GLU A 417 5.65 -17.99 7.25
C GLU A 417 5.04 -17.19 8.42
N LEU A 418 5.10 -15.86 8.40
CA LEU A 418 4.37 -15.03 9.36
C LEU A 418 2.84 -15.19 9.24
N ALA A 419 2.30 -15.28 8.03
CA ALA A 419 0.89 -15.57 7.80
C ALA A 419 0.50 -16.93 8.41
N ARG A 420 1.30 -17.98 8.20
CA ARG A 420 1.12 -19.29 8.86
C ARG A 420 1.17 -19.19 10.38
N ALA A 421 2.09 -18.38 10.91
CA ALA A 421 2.21 -18.16 12.35
C ALA A 421 0.92 -17.56 12.95
N TRP A 422 0.36 -16.54 12.31
CA TRP A 422 -0.86 -15.88 12.75
C TRP A 422 -2.12 -16.72 12.56
N GLU A 423 -2.20 -17.53 11.50
CA GLU A 423 -3.27 -18.50 11.31
C GLU A 423 -3.28 -19.53 12.44
N ARG A 424 -2.12 -20.13 12.77
CA ARG A 424 -2.00 -21.09 13.88
C ARG A 424 -2.34 -20.48 15.23
N ALA A 425 -1.95 -19.22 15.45
CA ALA A 425 -2.29 -18.50 16.67
C ALA A 425 -3.81 -18.33 16.82
N SER A 426 -4.53 -18.06 15.72
CA SER A 426 -5.98 -17.82 15.72
C SER A 426 -6.81 -19.05 16.13
N VAL A 427 -6.28 -20.25 15.93
CA VAL A 427 -6.90 -21.52 16.36
C VAL A 427 -6.35 -22.05 17.69
N GLY A 428 -5.51 -21.27 18.37
CA GLY A 428 -4.93 -21.60 19.68
C GLY A 428 -3.67 -22.47 19.64
N GLU A 429 -3.14 -22.80 18.46
CA GLU A 429 -1.93 -23.63 18.28
C GLU A 429 -0.64 -22.83 18.49
N THR A 430 -0.46 -22.26 19.69
CA THR A 430 0.63 -21.31 20.00
C THR A 430 2.04 -21.88 19.75
N ALA A 431 2.26 -23.18 19.97
CA ALA A 431 3.56 -23.81 19.70
C ALA A 431 3.88 -23.88 18.20
N ALA A 432 2.90 -24.19 17.37
CA ALA A 432 3.04 -24.18 15.91
C ALA A 432 3.22 -22.74 15.41
N ALA A 433 2.47 -21.79 15.97
CA ALA A 433 2.61 -20.37 15.67
C ALA A 433 4.04 -19.85 15.91
N ARG A 434 4.64 -20.17 17.07
CA ARG A 434 6.05 -19.83 17.36
C ARG A 434 7.01 -20.47 16.37
N THR A 435 6.80 -21.74 16.01
CA THR A 435 7.65 -22.46 15.05
C THR A 435 7.72 -21.72 13.72
N HIS A 436 6.56 -21.32 13.18
CA HIS A 436 6.49 -20.56 11.93
C HIS A 436 7.13 -19.17 12.04
N ALA A 437 6.91 -18.45 13.15
CA ALA A 437 7.57 -17.15 13.38
C ALA A 437 9.11 -17.27 13.44
N VAL A 438 9.63 -18.32 14.08
CA VAL A 438 11.08 -18.61 14.13
C VAL A 438 11.61 -19.00 12.76
N GLN A 439 10.84 -19.78 11.98
CA GLN A 439 11.20 -20.14 10.62
C GLN A 439 11.27 -18.90 9.71
N ALA A 440 10.29 -18.00 9.78
CA ALA A 440 10.31 -16.72 9.09
C ALA A 440 11.58 -15.92 9.42
N ALA A 441 11.93 -15.84 10.72
CA ALA A 441 13.12 -15.15 11.19
C ALA A 441 14.42 -15.77 10.66
N GLN A 442 14.51 -17.10 10.59
CA GLN A 442 15.71 -17.78 10.09
C GLN A 442 15.92 -17.56 8.59
N ILE A 443 14.83 -17.60 7.81
CA ILE A 443 14.86 -17.32 6.37
C ILE A 443 15.30 -15.87 6.15
N ALA A 444 14.72 -14.93 6.90
CA ALA A 444 15.08 -13.52 6.85
C ALA A 444 16.54 -13.26 7.23
N GLU A 445 17.04 -13.90 8.30
CA GLU A 445 18.44 -13.78 8.72
C GLU A 445 19.40 -14.29 7.65
N ASN A 446 19.12 -15.46 7.06
CA ASN A 446 19.93 -16.04 6.00
C ASN A 446 19.97 -15.17 4.74
N GLY A 447 18.86 -14.49 4.44
CA GLY A 447 18.75 -13.54 3.32
C GLY A 447 19.24 -12.12 3.64
N GLY A 448 19.70 -11.82 4.86
CA GLY A 448 20.09 -10.46 5.25
C GLY A 448 18.93 -9.46 5.32
N MET A 449 17.69 -9.92 5.43
CA MET A 449 16.48 -9.10 5.43
C MET A 449 16.13 -8.65 6.85
N HIS A 450 16.89 -7.69 7.38
CA HIS A 450 16.83 -7.30 8.80
C HIS A 450 15.49 -6.73 9.25
N ALA A 451 14.74 -6.04 8.38
CA ALA A 451 13.45 -5.45 8.75
C ALA A 451 12.40 -6.53 9.06
N ILE A 452 12.26 -7.51 8.16
CA ILE A 452 11.32 -8.63 8.36
C ILE A 452 11.84 -9.64 9.39
N GLU A 453 13.17 -9.77 9.57
CA GLU A 453 13.74 -10.55 10.67
C GLU A 453 13.31 -10.01 12.04
N LEU A 454 13.36 -8.68 12.22
CA LEU A 454 12.92 -8.00 13.44
C LEU A 454 11.44 -8.31 13.72
N GLN A 455 10.57 -8.15 12.73
CA GLN A 455 9.14 -8.43 12.85
C GLN A 455 8.84 -9.90 13.16
N ALA A 456 9.52 -10.84 12.50
CA ALA A 456 9.36 -12.27 12.72
C ALA A 456 9.75 -12.69 14.14
N ARG A 457 10.92 -12.24 14.61
CA ARG A 457 11.38 -12.51 15.99
C ARG A 457 10.49 -11.83 17.02
N HIS A 458 10.02 -10.62 16.74
CA HIS A 458 9.09 -9.93 17.64
C HIS A 458 7.73 -10.65 17.70
N THR A 459 7.25 -11.20 16.60
CA THR A 459 6.03 -12.02 16.58
C THR A 459 6.17 -13.24 17.50
N ALA A 460 7.32 -13.91 17.51
CA ALA A 460 7.60 -14.99 18.46
C ALA A 460 7.59 -14.50 19.93
N VAL A 461 8.17 -13.31 20.20
CA VAL A 461 8.09 -12.65 21.53
C VAL A 461 6.64 -12.37 21.94
N ARG A 462 5.80 -11.86 21.02
CA ARG A 462 4.37 -11.63 21.26
C ARG A 462 3.61 -12.92 21.58
N PHE A 463 4.05 -14.05 21.04
CA PHE A 463 3.54 -15.38 21.37
C PHE A 463 4.16 -16.00 22.64
N GLY A 464 5.03 -15.26 23.33
CA GLY A 464 5.63 -15.64 24.62
C GLY A 464 6.97 -16.36 24.52
N ASP A 465 7.69 -16.24 23.40
CA ASP A 465 9.08 -16.73 23.28
C ASP A 465 10.08 -15.69 23.80
N SER A 466 10.75 -15.98 24.92
CA SER A 466 11.70 -15.08 25.56
C SER A 466 13.15 -15.25 25.08
N SER A 467 13.42 -16.11 24.09
CA SER A 467 14.78 -16.46 23.65
C SER A 467 15.42 -15.46 22.67
N HIS A 468 14.67 -14.46 22.20
CA HIS A 468 15.10 -13.60 21.09
C HIS A 468 15.79 -12.29 21.48
N ALA A 469 15.87 -11.94 22.78
CA ALA A 469 16.34 -10.64 23.26
C ALA A 469 17.71 -10.23 22.65
N THR A 470 18.72 -11.10 22.73
CA THR A 470 20.09 -10.78 22.25
C THR A 470 20.14 -10.46 20.75
N ARG A 471 19.36 -11.18 19.93
CA ARG A 471 19.36 -10.94 18.48
C ARG A 471 18.56 -9.69 18.13
N LEU A 472 17.45 -9.43 18.82
CA LEU A 472 16.67 -8.21 18.65
C LEU A 472 17.47 -6.95 19.06
N GLU A 473 18.32 -7.02 20.08
CA GLU A 473 19.23 -5.91 20.43
C GLU A 473 20.26 -5.61 19.32
N LYS A 474 20.78 -6.64 18.65
CA LYS A 474 21.66 -6.46 17.49
C LYS A 474 20.92 -5.83 16.31
N LEU A 475 19.70 -6.31 16.01
CA LEU A 475 18.87 -5.75 14.95
C LEU A 475 18.48 -4.29 15.23
N ALA A 476 18.17 -3.95 16.47
CA ALA A 476 17.91 -2.56 16.87
C ALA A 476 19.12 -1.66 16.60
N THR A 477 20.34 -2.15 16.82
CA THR A 477 21.57 -1.41 16.49
C THR A 477 21.76 -1.25 14.99
N ILE A 478 21.47 -2.29 14.20
CA ILE A 478 21.61 -2.27 12.73
C ILE A 478 20.60 -1.32 12.09
N LEU A 479 19.33 -1.44 12.49
CA LEU A 479 18.21 -0.68 11.92
C LEU A 479 18.18 0.76 12.46
N ASN A 480 18.59 0.95 13.71
CA ASN A 480 18.68 2.26 14.37
C ASN A 480 17.37 3.07 14.25
N THR A 481 16.24 2.42 14.53
CA THR A 481 14.91 3.04 14.52
C THR A 481 14.27 3.02 15.92
N PRO A 482 13.45 4.02 16.26
CA PRO A 482 12.74 4.05 17.54
C PRO A 482 11.88 2.81 17.80
N LEU A 483 11.29 2.25 16.74
CA LEU A 483 10.49 1.03 16.83
C LEU A 483 11.36 -0.20 17.12
N ALA A 484 12.52 -0.34 16.46
CA ALA A 484 13.42 -1.47 16.70
C ALA A 484 14.00 -1.45 18.13
N GLU A 485 14.31 -0.27 18.67
CA GLU A 485 14.71 -0.09 20.07
C GLU A 485 13.60 -0.51 21.04
N ALA A 486 12.35 -0.11 20.78
CA ALA A 486 11.19 -0.49 21.59
C ALA A 486 10.96 -2.01 21.56
N ILE A 487 11.09 -2.64 20.39
CA ILE A 487 11.00 -4.10 20.21
C ILE A 487 12.09 -4.83 21.00
N ALA A 488 13.34 -4.38 20.91
CA ALA A 488 14.43 -4.96 21.70
C ALA A 488 14.21 -4.77 23.20
N GLY A 489 13.68 -3.61 23.63
CA GLY A 489 13.29 -3.33 25.00
C GLY A 489 12.23 -4.31 25.52
N HIS A 490 11.17 -4.53 24.75
CA HIS A 490 10.11 -5.51 25.05
C HIS A 490 10.69 -6.92 25.20
N ALA A 491 11.48 -7.39 24.23
CA ALA A 491 12.06 -8.73 24.28
C ALA A 491 13.01 -8.93 25.48
N ARG A 492 13.83 -7.91 25.80
CA ARG A 492 14.69 -7.92 26.98
C ARG A 492 13.88 -7.97 28.28
N ALA A 493 12.80 -7.19 28.37
CA ALA A 493 11.93 -7.16 29.54
C ALA A 493 11.28 -8.53 29.79
N LEU A 494 10.77 -9.17 28.72
CA LEU A 494 10.22 -10.52 28.79
C LEU A 494 11.29 -11.55 29.19
N ALA A 495 12.48 -11.49 28.61
CA ALA A 495 13.59 -12.39 28.96
C ALA A 495 14.06 -12.24 30.41
N ARG A 496 13.92 -11.05 30.99
CA ARG A 496 14.24 -10.78 32.40
C ARG A 496 13.08 -11.05 33.36
N GLN A 497 11.89 -11.37 32.84
CA GLN A 497 10.67 -11.56 33.64
C GLN A 497 10.37 -10.33 34.51
N ASP A 498 10.51 -9.14 33.92
CA ASP A 498 10.41 -7.85 34.59
C ASP A 498 9.16 -7.09 34.10
N GLY A 499 8.11 -7.11 34.92
CA GLY A 499 6.84 -6.47 34.61
C GLY A 499 6.93 -4.95 34.48
N ASP A 500 7.79 -4.28 35.25
CA ASP A 500 7.95 -2.82 35.19
C ASP A 500 8.60 -2.39 33.86
N LEU A 501 9.58 -3.17 33.39
CA LEU A 501 10.17 -2.96 32.07
C LEU A 501 9.19 -3.28 30.92
N LEU A 502 8.29 -4.26 31.09
CA LEU A 502 7.25 -4.56 30.12
C LEU A 502 6.21 -3.43 30.04
N ASP A 503 5.79 -2.86 31.16
CA ASP A 503 4.92 -1.67 31.19
C ASP A 503 5.59 -0.46 30.52
N ALA A 504 6.89 -0.26 30.75
CA ALA A 504 7.64 0.79 30.07
C ALA A 504 7.70 0.56 28.55
N ALA A 505 7.90 -0.68 28.10
CA ALA A 505 7.85 -1.02 26.68
C ALA A 505 6.46 -0.77 26.07
N ALA A 506 5.39 -1.11 26.79
CA ALA A 506 4.02 -0.83 26.37
C ALA A 506 3.79 0.68 26.17
N ARG A 507 4.27 1.53 27.09
CA ARG A 507 4.14 3.01 26.98
C ARG A 507 4.88 3.51 25.75
N ARG A 508 6.09 2.97 25.52
CA ARG A 508 6.88 3.32 24.36
C ARG A 508 6.18 2.97 23.05
N PHE A 509 5.49 1.83 22.96
CA PHE A 509 4.71 1.48 21.78
C PHE A 509 3.51 2.40 21.56
N VAL A 510 2.84 2.87 22.63
CA VAL A 510 1.75 3.86 22.51
C VAL A 510 2.27 5.18 21.94
N GLU A 511 3.40 5.68 22.43
CA GLU A 511 4.05 6.90 21.91
C GLU A 511 4.37 6.79 20.42
N LEU A 512 4.74 5.60 19.96
CA LEU A 512 5.03 5.31 18.55
C LEU A 512 3.78 5.05 17.71
N GLY A 513 2.59 4.91 18.33
CA GLY A 513 1.34 4.58 17.64
C GLY A 513 1.17 3.09 17.28
N ALA A 514 1.96 2.20 17.88
CA ALA A 514 1.95 0.75 17.65
C ALA A 514 1.06 0.04 18.69
N LEU A 515 -0.25 0.30 18.65
CA LEU A 515 -1.17 -0.05 19.73
C LEU A 515 -1.31 -1.55 19.97
N ALA A 516 -1.27 -2.37 18.91
CA ALA A 516 -1.32 -3.82 19.06
C ALA A 516 -0.08 -4.37 19.79
N LEU A 517 1.10 -3.77 19.56
CA LEU A 517 2.33 -4.16 20.25
C LEU A 517 2.31 -3.74 21.73
N ALA A 518 1.72 -2.57 22.01
CA ALA A 518 1.50 -2.09 23.36
C ALA A 518 0.57 -3.01 24.16
N ALA A 519 -0.51 -3.48 23.53
CA ALA A 519 -1.47 -4.39 24.15
C ALA A 519 -0.79 -5.70 24.58
N ASP A 520 0.03 -6.29 23.71
CA ASP A 520 0.77 -7.52 24.03
C ASP A 520 1.81 -7.32 25.13
N ALA A 521 2.58 -6.23 25.08
CA ALA A 521 3.55 -5.90 26.13
C ALA A 521 2.87 -5.72 27.50
N SER A 522 1.74 -5.01 27.54
CA SER A 522 0.95 -4.81 28.76
C SER A 522 0.33 -6.11 29.26
N ALA A 523 -0.11 -7.00 28.36
CA ALA A 523 -0.64 -8.31 28.72
C ALA A 523 0.45 -9.20 29.36
N GLN A 524 1.66 -9.17 28.80
CA GLN A 524 2.80 -9.88 29.36
C GLN A 524 3.24 -9.28 30.71
N ALA A 525 3.21 -7.95 30.86
CA ALA A 525 3.49 -7.27 32.13
C ALA A 525 2.54 -7.75 33.24
N ALA A 526 1.25 -7.85 32.94
CA ALA A 526 0.26 -8.38 33.87
C ALA A 526 0.61 -9.80 34.34
N GLY A 527 1.04 -10.68 33.42
CA GLY A 527 1.49 -12.03 33.73
C GLY A 527 2.70 -12.06 34.68
N GLU A 528 3.67 -11.17 34.47
CA GLU A 528 4.87 -11.09 35.34
C GLU A 528 4.58 -10.46 36.70
N HIS A 529 3.71 -9.44 36.77
CA HIS A 529 3.25 -8.87 38.05
C HIS A 529 2.46 -9.89 38.86
N ALA A 530 1.60 -10.68 38.21
CA ALA A 530 0.90 -11.80 38.84
C ALA A 530 1.87 -12.85 39.40
N ARG A 531 2.96 -13.13 38.68
CA ARG A 531 4.02 -14.07 39.12
C ARG A 531 4.75 -13.56 40.37
N LEU A 532 4.87 -12.25 40.54
CA LEU A 532 5.48 -11.59 41.70
C LEU A 532 4.49 -11.28 42.84
N ASP A 533 3.21 -11.67 42.69
CA ASP A 533 2.12 -11.37 43.65
C ASP A 533 1.87 -9.85 43.85
N ASP A 534 2.24 -9.02 42.87
CA ASP A 534 1.93 -7.58 42.86
C ASP A 534 0.56 -7.35 42.19
N ARG A 535 -0.49 -7.60 42.96
CA ARG A 535 -1.88 -7.52 42.50
C ARG A 535 -2.29 -6.13 42.02
N GLY A 536 -1.67 -5.06 42.52
CA GLY A 536 -1.97 -3.69 42.09
C GLY A 536 -1.55 -3.48 40.64
N LYS A 537 -0.28 -3.80 40.36
CA LYS A 537 0.27 -3.68 39.01
C LYS A 537 -0.29 -4.72 38.04
N GLU A 538 -0.53 -5.96 38.47
CA GLU A 538 -1.21 -6.99 37.66
C GLU A 538 -2.51 -6.44 37.07
N VAL A 539 -3.34 -5.83 37.93
CA VAL A 539 -4.64 -5.32 37.51
C VAL A 539 -4.50 -4.08 36.63
N GLU A 540 -3.58 -3.17 36.94
CA GLU A 540 -3.29 -2.00 36.09
C GLU A 540 -2.90 -2.43 34.67
N SER A 541 -1.91 -3.30 34.53
CA SER A 541 -1.44 -3.79 33.23
C SER A 541 -2.51 -4.62 32.50
N SER A 542 -3.36 -5.36 33.23
CA SER A 542 -4.47 -6.13 32.63
C SER A 542 -5.56 -5.22 32.04
N ILE A 543 -5.97 -4.18 32.76
CA ILE A 543 -6.96 -3.21 32.29
C ILE A 543 -6.42 -2.50 31.06
N TRP A 544 -5.16 -2.11 31.10
CA TRP A 544 -4.56 -1.41 29.99
C TRP A 544 -4.43 -2.28 28.74
N ALA A 545 -4.02 -3.54 28.89
CA ALA A 545 -4.01 -4.52 27.81
C ALA A 545 -5.41 -4.69 27.20
N TYR A 546 -6.45 -4.80 28.02
CA TYR A 546 -7.84 -4.91 27.55
C TYR A 546 -8.31 -3.71 26.75
N ARG A 547 -8.00 -2.50 27.21
CA ARG A 547 -8.35 -1.26 26.51
C ARG A 547 -7.66 -1.17 25.16
N LEU A 548 -6.35 -1.37 25.11
CA LEU A 548 -5.57 -1.31 23.88
C LEU A 548 -6.02 -2.40 22.89
N ALA A 549 -6.21 -3.63 23.37
CA ALA A 549 -6.71 -4.73 22.54
C ALA A 549 -8.11 -4.46 22.01
N GLY A 550 -9.00 -3.86 22.81
CA GLY A 550 -10.35 -3.46 22.38
C GLY A 550 -10.34 -2.42 21.26
N GLN A 551 -9.45 -1.44 21.31
CA GLN A 551 -9.27 -0.43 20.24
C GLN A 551 -8.73 -1.04 18.95
N CYS A 552 -7.89 -2.07 19.07
CA CYS A 552 -7.28 -2.76 17.95
C CYS A 552 -8.14 -3.90 17.39
N GLY A 553 -9.14 -4.37 18.13
CA GLY A 553 -9.77 -5.68 17.89
C GLY A 553 -8.77 -6.84 17.99
N LEU A 554 -7.76 -6.73 18.84
CA LEU A 554 -6.64 -7.68 18.95
C LEU A 554 -7.00 -8.90 19.82
N ARG A 555 -6.59 -10.07 19.35
CA ARG A 555 -6.67 -11.36 20.04
C ARG A 555 -5.37 -12.12 19.84
N THR A 556 -4.54 -12.17 20.87
CA THR A 556 -3.24 -12.85 20.86
C THR A 556 -3.15 -13.83 22.04
N PRO A 557 -2.21 -14.80 21.98
CA PRO A 557 -1.93 -15.66 23.14
C PRO A 557 -1.58 -14.87 24.41
N ALA A 558 -0.84 -13.76 24.28
CA ALA A 558 -0.51 -12.88 25.41
C ALA A 558 -1.78 -12.23 25.99
N PHE A 559 -2.62 -11.67 25.13
CA PHE A 559 -3.88 -11.06 25.55
C PHE A 559 -4.81 -12.08 26.23
N GLU A 560 -5.02 -13.26 25.64
CA GLU A 560 -5.89 -14.30 26.21
C GLU A 560 -5.36 -14.80 27.58
N ALA A 561 -4.05 -14.85 27.78
CA ALA A 561 -3.46 -15.18 29.07
C ALA A 561 -3.69 -14.10 30.15
N ALA A 562 -3.69 -12.82 29.75
CA ALA A 562 -3.95 -11.68 30.63
C ALA A 562 -5.44 -11.37 30.81
N ALA A 563 -6.30 -11.83 29.91
CA ALA A 563 -7.74 -11.60 29.89
C ALA A 563 -8.47 -12.41 30.97
N ARG A 564 -8.09 -12.23 32.24
CA ARG A 564 -8.92 -12.62 33.38
C ARG A 564 -9.96 -11.51 33.59
N PRO A 565 -11.27 -11.85 33.67
CA PRO A 565 -12.27 -10.86 34.05
C PRO A 565 -11.87 -10.20 35.37
N LEU A 566 -11.91 -8.87 35.45
CA LEU A 566 -11.72 -8.15 36.70
C LEU A 566 -12.58 -8.83 37.79
N PRO A 567 -12.05 -9.07 39.00
CA PRO A 567 -12.68 -9.90 40.04
C PRO A 567 -13.87 -9.19 40.73
N PHE A 568 -14.65 -8.43 39.98
CA PHE A 568 -15.85 -7.74 40.43
C PHE A 568 -17.06 -8.66 40.36
N SER A 569 -17.78 -8.71 41.46
CA SER A 569 -19.19 -9.09 41.45
C SER A 569 -20.00 -8.08 40.63
N GLY A 570 -21.18 -8.48 40.14
CA GLY A 570 -22.05 -7.57 39.37
C GLY A 570 -22.35 -6.25 40.09
N ARG A 571 -22.46 -6.28 41.42
CA ARG A 571 -22.68 -5.09 42.24
C ARG A 571 -21.45 -4.19 42.36
N GLU A 572 -20.27 -4.78 42.52
CA GLU A 572 -19.01 -4.03 42.56
C GLU A 572 -18.74 -3.34 41.23
N ARG A 573 -19.00 -4.01 40.10
CA ARG A 573 -18.91 -3.41 38.76
C ARG A 573 -19.84 -2.21 38.61
N GLN A 574 -21.09 -2.34 39.06
CA GLN A 574 -22.09 -1.27 38.99
C GLN A 574 -21.68 -0.05 39.84
N ILE A 575 -21.11 -0.28 41.02
CA ILE A 575 -20.61 0.79 41.90
C ILE A 575 -19.37 1.46 41.29
N ALA A 576 -18.42 0.68 40.77
CA ALA A 576 -17.22 1.21 40.11
C ALA A 576 -17.58 2.12 38.94
N MET A 577 -18.53 1.73 38.07
CA MET A 577 -18.97 2.56 36.95
C MET A 577 -19.63 3.88 37.38
N LEU A 578 -20.36 3.89 38.49
CA LEU A 578 -20.92 5.15 39.01
C LEU A 578 -19.85 6.04 39.66
N VAL A 579 -18.80 5.45 40.23
CA VAL A 579 -17.65 6.20 40.74
C VAL A 579 -16.93 6.94 39.61
N VAL A 580 -16.71 6.23 38.51
CA VAL A 580 -16.06 6.69 37.27
C VAL A 580 -16.86 7.80 36.62
N ALA A 581 -18.20 7.66 36.59
CA ALA A 581 -19.11 8.73 36.16
C ALA A 581 -19.19 9.94 37.13
N GLY A 582 -18.33 10.01 38.15
CA GLY A 582 -18.19 11.16 39.04
C GLY A 582 -19.18 11.22 40.22
N LEU A 583 -20.00 10.17 40.45
CA LEU A 583 -21.01 10.22 41.52
C LEU A 583 -20.39 10.01 42.90
N SER A 584 -20.72 10.87 43.86
CA SER A 584 -20.37 10.69 45.28
C SER A 584 -21.02 9.45 45.90
N ASN A 585 -20.47 8.94 47.01
CA ASN A 585 -21.02 7.77 47.70
C ASN A 585 -22.51 7.94 48.09
N ARG A 586 -22.93 9.18 48.38
CA ARG A 586 -24.33 9.52 48.65
C ARG A 586 -25.20 9.35 47.40
N GLN A 587 -24.80 9.92 46.28
CA GLN A 587 -25.51 9.78 45.01
C GLN A 587 -25.57 8.33 44.52
N ILE A 588 -24.50 7.56 44.74
CA ILE A 588 -24.47 6.12 44.45
C ILE A 588 -25.47 5.38 45.35
N GLY A 589 -25.50 5.69 46.65
CA GLY A 589 -26.45 5.11 47.60
C GLY A 589 -27.90 5.39 47.21
N ASP A 590 -28.20 6.63 46.87
CA ASP A 590 -29.53 7.06 46.42
C ASP A 590 -29.95 6.36 45.12
N ARG A 591 -29.05 6.28 44.13
CA ARG A 591 -29.33 5.66 42.82
C ARG A 591 -29.46 4.15 42.86
N LEU A 592 -28.72 3.51 43.76
CA LEU A 592 -28.70 2.05 43.90
C LEU A 592 -29.58 1.54 45.05
N PHE A 593 -30.32 2.43 45.71
CA PHE A 593 -31.18 2.17 46.87
C PHE A 593 -30.46 1.41 48.00
N ILE A 594 -29.24 1.84 48.35
CA ILE A 594 -28.43 1.28 49.44
C ILE A 594 -27.83 2.37 50.32
N SER A 595 -27.45 2.04 51.56
CA SER A 595 -26.83 3.01 52.45
C SER A 595 -25.44 3.46 51.97
N VAL A 596 -25.03 4.69 52.31
CA VAL A 596 -23.67 5.21 52.04
C VAL A 596 -22.60 4.27 52.61
N ARG A 597 -22.82 3.73 53.82
CA ARG A 597 -21.93 2.75 54.46
C ARG A 597 -21.82 1.45 53.67
N THR A 598 -22.88 1.03 52.98
CA THR A 598 -22.85 -0.12 52.08
C THR A 598 -22.00 0.17 50.84
N VAL A 599 -22.11 1.37 50.27
CA VAL A 599 -21.26 1.82 49.15
C VAL A 599 -19.79 1.83 49.57
N GLU A 600 -19.46 2.42 50.72
CA GLU A 600 -18.09 2.41 51.28
C GLU A 600 -17.56 0.99 51.49
N GLY A 601 -18.39 0.08 51.99
CA GLY A 601 -18.02 -1.33 52.17
C GLY A 601 -17.76 -2.07 50.84
N HIS A 602 -18.47 -1.71 49.77
CA HIS A 602 -18.16 -2.21 48.42
C HIS A 602 -16.89 -1.59 47.87
N LEU A 603 -16.68 -0.28 48.04
CA LEU A 603 -15.46 0.40 47.60
C LEU A 603 -14.22 -0.14 48.32
N TYR A 604 -14.31 -0.41 49.62
CA TYR A 604 -13.24 -1.07 50.36
C TYR A 604 -12.86 -2.43 49.76
N ARG A 605 -13.85 -3.26 49.39
CA ARG A 605 -13.59 -4.56 48.75
C ARG A 605 -13.04 -4.39 47.34
N ILE A 606 -13.52 -3.41 46.58
CA ILE A 606 -12.99 -3.07 45.27
C ILE A 606 -11.52 -2.66 45.42
N PHE A 607 -11.21 -1.72 46.32
CA PHE A 607 -9.84 -1.27 46.60
C PHE A 607 -8.92 -2.43 47.01
N ALA A 608 -9.37 -3.27 47.94
CA ALA A 608 -8.62 -4.46 48.37
C ALA A 608 -8.42 -5.47 47.23
N LYS A 609 -9.42 -5.68 46.37
CA LYS A 609 -9.33 -6.60 45.22
C LYS A 609 -8.40 -6.10 44.11
N LEU A 610 -8.28 -4.78 44.00
CA LEU A 610 -7.48 -4.10 42.97
C LEU A 610 -6.11 -3.67 43.47
N GLY A 611 -5.79 -3.85 44.76
CA GLY A 611 -4.52 -3.38 45.33
C GLY A 611 -4.36 -1.85 45.38
N ILE A 612 -5.46 -1.09 45.24
CA ILE A 612 -5.45 0.38 45.26
C ILE A 612 -5.90 0.91 46.62
N THR A 613 -5.60 2.17 46.91
CA THR A 613 -5.80 2.77 48.23
C THR A 613 -6.86 3.86 48.26
N ASN A 614 -7.20 4.45 47.12
CA ASN A 614 -8.13 5.57 47.08
C ASN A 614 -9.01 5.59 45.83
N ARG A 615 -10.03 6.44 45.91
CA ARG A 615 -11.05 6.62 44.87
C ARG A 615 -10.46 7.20 43.60
N ASP A 616 -9.52 8.12 43.70
CA ASP A 616 -8.91 8.78 42.54
C ASP A 616 -8.08 7.77 41.75
N GLN A 617 -7.40 6.83 42.41
CA GLN A 617 -6.76 5.69 41.77
C GLN A 617 -7.75 4.76 41.06
N LEU A 618 -8.96 4.55 41.62
CA LEU A 618 -10.00 3.78 40.93
C LEU A 618 -10.53 4.54 39.70
N ILE A 619 -10.65 5.86 39.83
CA ILE A 619 -11.00 6.75 38.73
C ILE A 619 -9.88 6.70 37.70
N ASP A 620 -8.64 7.04 37.98
CA ASP A 620 -7.50 6.99 37.04
C ASP A 620 -7.29 5.61 36.41
N LEU A 621 -7.46 4.52 37.16
CA LEU A 621 -7.35 3.15 36.65
C LEU A 621 -8.41 2.86 35.57
N ILE A 622 -9.59 3.48 35.67
CA ILE A 622 -10.70 3.30 34.73
C ILE A 622 -10.76 4.47 33.71
N ASN A 623 -10.81 5.72 34.16
CA ASN A 623 -10.76 7.00 33.43
C ASN A 623 -9.42 7.37 32.78
N ARG A 624 -8.33 6.61 32.94
CA ARG A 624 -7.28 6.63 31.89
C ARG A 624 -7.90 6.34 30.51
N ASP A 625 -9.15 5.86 30.44
CA ASP A 625 -10.09 5.97 29.30
C ASP A 625 -10.16 7.33 28.57
N GLU A 626 -9.87 8.50 29.17
CA GLU A 626 -10.05 9.81 28.49
C GLU A 626 -8.84 10.76 28.49
N SER A 627 -7.95 10.74 29.49
CA SER A 627 -6.92 11.78 29.65
C SER A 627 -5.69 11.67 28.73
N ASP A 628 -5.35 10.46 28.27
CA ASP A 628 -4.26 10.25 27.31
C ASP A 628 -4.68 10.56 25.85
N LEU A 629 -5.96 10.91 25.61
CA LEU A 629 -6.52 11.25 24.29
C LEU A 629 -6.27 12.71 23.86
N HIS A 630 -5.80 13.60 24.75
CA HIS A 630 -5.64 15.03 24.44
C HIS A 630 -4.20 15.53 24.34
N ALA A 631 -3.20 14.69 24.53
CA ALA A 631 -1.81 15.04 24.23
C ALA A 631 -1.49 14.76 22.74
N SER A 632 -2.11 15.51 21.83
CA SER A 632 -1.58 15.67 20.47
C SER A 632 -0.39 16.65 20.48
N PRO A 633 0.67 16.43 19.67
CA PRO A 633 1.78 17.36 19.58
C PRO A 633 1.37 18.58 18.74
N GLY A 634 1.49 19.78 19.32
CA GLY A 634 1.75 21.02 18.57
C GLY A 634 0.56 21.67 17.86
N GLN A 635 -0.35 22.28 18.62
CA GLN A 635 -0.85 23.61 18.24
C GLN A 635 -0.21 24.60 19.19
N GLY A 636 0.84 25.27 18.71
CA GLY A 636 1.46 26.37 19.43
C GLY A 636 0.47 27.53 19.54
N ASP A 637 0.38 28.08 20.75
CA ASP A 637 -0.27 29.33 21.08
C ASP A 637 0.09 30.45 20.09
N GLU A 638 -0.86 30.84 19.23
CA GLU A 638 -0.94 32.20 18.70
C GLU A 638 -2.20 32.87 19.27
N ALA A 639 -2.05 33.42 20.48
CA ALA A 639 -3.01 34.36 21.04
C ALA A 639 -2.27 35.43 21.84
N PHE A 640 -1.89 36.54 21.19
CA PHE A 640 -1.70 37.89 21.74
C PHE A 640 -1.44 38.78 20.51
N ASN A 641 -2.10 39.89 20.20
CA ASN A 641 -3.01 40.77 20.93
C ASN A 641 -3.51 41.80 19.91
N ASP A 642 -4.82 41.98 19.77
CA ASP A 642 -5.38 43.15 19.10
C ASP A 642 -5.86 44.12 20.18
N LYS A 643 -5.20 45.29 20.28
CA LYS A 643 -5.82 46.49 20.84
C LYS A 643 -5.42 47.74 20.07
N PRO A 644 -6.36 48.67 19.87
CA PRO A 644 -6.18 49.82 19.02
C PRO A 644 -5.54 50.99 19.80
N HIS A 645 -4.67 51.75 19.15
CA HIS A 645 -4.41 53.12 19.53
C HIS A 645 -4.53 54.06 18.34
N ASP A 646 -5.53 54.91 18.46
CA ASP A 646 -5.83 56.05 17.61
C ASP A 646 -4.81 57.18 17.86
N ARG A 647 -4.55 57.95 16.79
CA ARG A 647 -4.12 59.37 16.73
C ARG A 647 -2.65 59.81 16.85
N HIS A 648 -2.31 60.54 15.78
CA HIS A 648 -1.60 61.84 15.69
C HIS A 648 -0.07 61.88 15.53
N ALA A 649 0.32 62.34 14.33
CA ALA A 649 1.08 63.56 14.05
C ALA A 649 2.46 63.42 13.39
N ALA A 650 2.53 64.05 12.20
CA ALA A 650 3.63 64.86 11.66
C ALA A 650 4.94 64.19 11.25
N GLY A 651 5.30 64.39 9.98
CA GLY A 651 6.61 64.11 9.40
C GLY A 651 6.52 63.91 7.91
#